data_AF-A0A2E5X3G9-F1
#
_entry.id   AF-A0A2E5X3G9-F1
#
_cell.length_a   1.000
_cell.length_b   1.000
_cell.length_c   1.000
_cell.angle_alpha   90.00
_cell.angle_beta   90.00
_cell.angle_gamma   90.00
#
_symmetry.space_group_name_H-M   'P 1'
#
loop_
_entity.id
_entity.type
_entity.pdbx_description
1 polymer ?
#
loop_
_entity_poly.entity_id
_entity_poly.type
_entity_poly.pdbx_seq_one_letter_code
_entity_poly.pdbx_strand_id
1 'polypeptide(L)'
;MSNASAPPLFLPGRTFLYLSLVISLSTAPLLAQGSDSCSSAPAISGPGQFAVDTRGASGPDAGPTCGNLAADVWFEWTALSSGSVQLSLCGAGYDCVLAMWDGAGCPTLALACNDDSCGLQSEISVPVVAGGTYMIQVGGYNGAMGVGTLTVATIQPPANDDCANAESISGEGHFAFDSTMATTDGVADSGCTGGQIDLDVWFRWTAPWDGDTTISTCSLASFDTHLAAYDDYCPTGNSLACNDDSCGLRSSLMFTAVAGEDYLLRVGSYVGSPGGPGAIEVAEGGLVSGCSNPSLGPDVIVGNVHDVRQWGSVGGITGYSLGATACNIGDVTMPWEGGTNHHPVIAQNLYRLENGRFQQLGLSWVKHGYASATEDYCCTCIDPGGGQIMGIGCADTYGASINGDQVGFGVGGLGPRSEVNGTTGEFPFPYGTMGQSGDAIYKRLQVANVELEPALHPGASYFAEVHYVNPDDADAGHGDNNASWRPVTVGAFNDGGWALNLTDITRPMEPALFAWAEADPQVTIETVDVPGDGRYHLGSRATDNGDGTWHYEYAVHNLSSERAAAELRLALPAGAAISGAAFHGVTHHSGEPYDDQDWEFSLGSASLAWRYASPVGTPGQQEPNALRWGTLFTFRFDAAVPPVDGTLDLDLLAFGGPGEPDTLHIPAQVPDAGCGAGFFCVATENSTGDAAAMDYAGSLSMAANDLVLLARQLPAGQFGIFYYGPLPAEIPFGNGNRCVAPGGLGLFRLQPLSTGTSGSTALALDNTSPPQPAGQLTAASTWCFQFWFRDPAAGGSMFNLSNGLEASFCL
;
A
#
# COMPACT_ATOMS: atom_id res chain seq x y z
N MET A 1 -75.49 -16.35 25.62
CA MET A 1 -76.05 -15.53 24.53
C MET A 1 -74.87 -15.27 23.60
N SER A 2 -74.68 -16.12 22.59
CA SER A 2 -75.22 -16.04 21.22
C SER A 2 -74.27 -15.30 20.25
N ASN A 3 -73.56 -16.12 19.45
CA ASN A 3 -73.26 -15.97 18.00
C ASN A 3 -72.30 -14.83 17.56
N ALA A 4 -71.43 -14.97 16.55
CA ALA A 4 -71.14 -16.03 15.55
C ALA A 4 -69.67 -15.86 15.03
N SER A 5 -69.04 -16.66 14.15
CA SER A 5 -69.35 -17.95 13.49
C SER A 5 -68.09 -18.58 12.84
N ALA A 6 -67.90 -19.90 13.03
CA ALA A 6 -67.20 -20.94 12.23
C ALA A 6 -65.82 -20.70 11.51
N PRO A 7 -64.83 -21.61 11.70
CA PRO A 7 -63.61 -21.81 10.89
C PRO A 7 -63.74 -22.98 9.86
N PRO A 8 -62.67 -23.40 9.14
CA PRO A 8 -61.93 -24.60 9.60
C PRO A 8 -60.42 -24.76 9.22
N LEU A 9 -59.65 -25.28 10.20
CA LEU A 9 -58.56 -26.30 10.16
C LEU A 9 -57.37 -26.32 9.14
N PHE A 10 -56.16 -26.29 9.73
CA PHE A 10 -55.15 -27.39 9.84
C PHE A 10 -54.96 -28.43 8.70
N LEU A 11 -53.69 -28.71 8.36
CA LEU A 11 -52.91 -29.92 8.77
C LEU A 11 -51.40 -29.78 8.35
N PRO A 12 -50.47 -30.69 8.76
CA PRO A 12 -49.05 -30.35 8.96
C PRO A 12 -48.06 -31.22 8.14
N GLY A 13 -46.77 -31.05 8.44
CA GLY A 13 -45.76 -32.11 8.31
C GLY A 13 -45.12 -32.28 6.93
N ARG A 14 -43.83 -31.93 6.82
CA ARG A 14 -43.00 -32.28 5.65
C ARG A 14 -42.66 -33.78 5.69
N THR A 15 -43.44 -34.59 4.98
CA THR A 15 -43.17 -36.02 4.78
C THR A 15 -42.01 -36.22 3.81
N PHE A 16 -40.95 -36.91 4.26
CA PHE A 16 -39.96 -37.49 3.35
C PHE A 16 -40.64 -38.60 2.53
N LEU A 17 -40.88 -38.36 1.23
CA LEU A 17 -41.19 -39.45 0.31
C LEU A 17 -39.89 -40.16 -0.08
N TYR A 18 -39.68 -41.35 0.48
CA TYR A 18 -38.92 -42.38 -0.20
C TYR A 18 -39.68 -42.78 -1.47
N LEU A 19 -39.29 -42.23 -2.62
CA LEU A 19 -39.81 -42.69 -3.89
C LEU A 19 -39.10 -44.01 -4.25
N SER A 20 -39.79 -45.13 -4.05
CA SER A 20 -39.29 -46.45 -4.40
C SER A 20 -38.88 -46.48 -5.87
N LEU A 21 -37.63 -46.88 -6.13
CA LEU A 21 -37.10 -47.12 -7.47
C LEU A 21 -37.86 -48.27 -8.13
N VAL A 22 -38.93 -47.95 -8.85
CA VAL A 22 -39.53 -48.87 -9.81
C VAL A 22 -38.59 -48.91 -10.99
N ILE A 23 -37.77 -49.97 -11.08
CA ILE A 23 -37.04 -50.29 -12.31
C ILE A 23 -38.07 -50.73 -13.35
N SER A 24 -38.68 -49.74 -13.99
CA SER A 24 -39.28 -49.89 -15.30
C SER A 24 -38.15 -50.28 -16.24
N LEU A 25 -38.12 -51.54 -16.70
CA LEU A 25 -37.47 -51.88 -17.96
C LEU A 25 -38.30 -51.26 -19.10
N SER A 26 -38.22 -49.94 -19.23
CA SER A 26 -38.49 -49.29 -20.50
C SER A 26 -37.37 -49.74 -21.43
N THR A 27 -37.70 -50.62 -22.38
CA THR A 27 -36.90 -50.74 -23.60
C THR A 27 -36.78 -49.34 -24.18
N ALA A 28 -35.58 -48.75 -24.12
CA ALA A 28 -35.32 -47.48 -24.78
C ALA A 28 -35.78 -47.61 -26.24
N PRO A 29 -36.49 -46.61 -26.79
CA PRO A 29 -36.80 -46.62 -28.20
C PRO A 29 -35.48 -46.73 -28.97
N LEU A 30 -35.50 -47.51 -30.05
CA LEU A 30 -34.37 -47.67 -30.95
C LEU A 30 -34.13 -46.33 -31.68
N LEU A 31 -33.46 -45.39 -31.01
CA LEU A 31 -33.00 -44.16 -31.66
C LEU A 31 -32.08 -44.58 -32.79
N ALA A 32 -32.46 -44.21 -34.02
CA ALA A 32 -31.86 -44.74 -35.23
C ALA A 32 -30.38 -44.37 -35.29
N GLN A 33 -29.55 -45.30 -35.78
CA GLN A 33 -28.09 -45.20 -35.79
C GLN A 33 -27.57 -44.33 -36.96
N GLY A 34 -28.35 -43.30 -37.32
CA GLY A 34 -28.38 -42.66 -38.63
C GLY A 34 -29.22 -43.46 -39.64
N SER A 35 -29.48 -42.89 -40.83
CA SER A 35 -30.04 -43.62 -41.97
C SER A 35 -29.13 -43.56 -43.19
N ASP A 36 -29.18 -44.63 -43.99
CA ASP A 36 -28.49 -44.81 -45.28
C ASP A 36 -29.01 -43.89 -46.40
N SER A 37 -29.84 -42.89 -46.08
CA SER A 37 -30.16 -41.84 -47.05
C SER A 37 -30.51 -40.51 -46.38
N CYS A 38 -29.90 -39.43 -46.88
CA CYS A 38 -30.25 -38.04 -46.55
C CYS A 38 -31.74 -37.71 -46.69
N SER A 39 -32.49 -38.48 -47.50
CA SER A 39 -33.94 -38.32 -47.69
C SER A 39 -34.81 -38.95 -46.61
N SER A 40 -34.23 -39.78 -45.74
CA SER A 40 -34.92 -40.52 -44.67
C SER A 40 -34.28 -40.34 -43.29
N ALA A 41 -33.47 -39.27 -43.13
CA ALA A 41 -32.67 -39.02 -41.94
C ALA A 41 -33.54 -38.97 -40.67
N PRO A 42 -33.21 -39.73 -39.61
CA PRO A 42 -33.89 -39.64 -38.34
C PRO A 42 -33.74 -38.24 -37.72
N ALA A 43 -34.86 -37.69 -37.29
CA ALA A 43 -34.91 -36.42 -36.58
C ALA A 43 -34.34 -36.56 -35.16
N ILE A 44 -33.35 -35.72 -34.85
CA ILE A 44 -32.74 -35.52 -33.53
C ILE A 44 -32.71 -34.02 -33.21
N SER A 45 -32.50 -33.64 -31.95
CA SER A 45 -32.50 -32.22 -31.57
C SER A 45 -31.67 -31.93 -30.33
N GLY A 46 -31.04 -30.76 -30.31
CA GLY A 46 -30.26 -30.26 -29.19
C GLY A 46 -28.99 -31.06 -28.87
N PRO A 47 -28.34 -30.75 -27.73
CA PRO A 47 -27.20 -31.50 -27.24
C PRO A 47 -27.56 -32.94 -26.89
N GLY A 48 -26.63 -33.87 -27.09
CA GLY A 48 -26.85 -35.28 -26.77
C GLY A 48 -25.78 -36.21 -27.33
N GLN A 49 -25.90 -37.49 -27.00
CA GLN A 49 -25.11 -38.56 -27.58
C GLN A 49 -26.01 -39.45 -28.42
N PHE A 50 -25.68 -39.59 -29.71
CA PHE A 50 -26.44 -40.33 -30.70
C PHE A 50 -25.58 -41.49 -31.22
N ALA A 51 -26.13 -42.70 -31.20
CA ALA A 51 -25.41 -43.86 -31.73
C ALA A 51 -25.26 -43.75 -33.25
N VAL A 52 -24.11 -44.16 -33.78
CA VAL A 52 -23.79 -44.17 -35.21
C VAL A 52 -23.38 -45.59 -35.61
N ASP A 53 -23.88 -46.08 -36.75
CA ASP A 53 -23.42 -47.33 -37.36
C ASP A 53 -23.34 -47.19 -38.89
N THR A 54 -22.13 -47.00 -39.41
CA THR A 54 -21.87 -46.89 -40.87
C THR A 54 -21.72 -48.25 -41.55
N ARG A 55 -21.83 -49.37 -40.81
CA ARG A 55 -21.59 -50.71 -41.36
C ARG A 55 -22.72 -51.15 -42.29
N GLY A 56 -22.41 -51.22 -43.58
CA GLY A 56 -23.37 -51.59 -44.62
C GLY A 56 -24.18 -50.41 -45.15
N ALA A 57 -23.81 -49.18 -44.77
CA ALA A 57 -24.23 -47.97 -45.47
C ALA A 57 -23.62 -47.91 -46.89
N SER A 58 -24.28 -47.14 -47.75
CA SER A 58 -23.97 -46.90 -49.14
C SER A 58 -23.46 -45.46 -49.32
N GLY A 59 -23.84 -44.76 -50.38
CA GLY A 59 -23.36 -43.41 -50.67
C GLY A 59 -21.87 -43.29 -51.06
N PRO A 60 -21.26 -42.09 -50.96
CA PRO A 60 -21.81 -40.89 -50.31
C PRO A 60 -23.03 -40.30 -51.04
N ASP A 61 -24.06 -39.90 -50.29
CA ASP A 61 -25.20 -39.14 -50.83
C ASP A 61 -24.81 -37.69 -51.18
N ALA A 62 -23.88 -37.11 -50.41
CA ALA A 62 -23.31 -35.79 -50.64
C ALA A 62 -21.79 -35.83 -50.45
N GLY A 63 -21.05 -35.08 -51.27
CA GLY A 63 -19.59 -34.99 -51.17
C GLY A 63 -19.15 -33.72 -50.46
N PRO A 64 -18.77 -33.75 -49.17
CA PRO A 64 -18.10 -32.62 -48.53
C PRO A 64 -16.68 -32.43 -49.09
N THR A 65 -16.06 -31.28 -48.80
CA THR A 65 -14.74 -30.90 -49.36
C THR A 65 -13.53 -31.47 -48.59
N CYS A 66 -13.75 -32.10 -47.46
CA CYS A 66 -12.76 -32.76 -46.61
C CYS A 66 -12.96 -34.28 -46.64
N GLY A 67 -11.88 -35.04 -46.47
CA GLY A 67 -11.91 -36.50 -46.57
C GLY A 67 -12.30 -37.05 -47.95
N ASN A 68 -12.03 -38.34 -48.16
CA ASN A 68 -12.68 -39.11 -49.23
C ASN A 68 -13.84 -39.90 -48.60
N LEU A 69 -14.91 -39.19 -48.23
CA LEU A 69 -16.05 -39.72 -47.47
C LEU A 69 -16.83 -40.78 -48.27
N ALA A 70 -17.09 -41.93 -47.66
CA ALA A 70 -18.00 -42.96 -48.16
C ALA A 70 -18.70 -43.68 -47.00
N ALA A 71 -19.67 -44.56 -47.30
CA ALA A 71 -20.44 -45.32 -46.31
C ALA A 71 -21.14 -44.42 -45.29
N ASP A 72 -21.95 -43.49 -45.78
CA ASP A 72 -22.50 -42.40 -44.96
C ASP A 72 -23.86 -42.72 -44.34
N VAL A 73 -24.05 -42.24 -43.12
CA VAL A 73 -25.34 -42.19 -42.45
C VAL A 73 -25.69 -40.78 -42.06
N TRP A 74 -26.98 -40.48 -42.13
CA TRP A 74 -27.52 -39.14 -41.99
C TRP A 74 -28.37 -38.98 -40.74
N PHE A 75 -28.40 -37.76 -40.20
CA PHE A 75 -29.33 -37.30 -39.19
C PHE A 75 -29.90 -35.93 -39.59
N GLU A 76 -31.18 -35.70 -39.33
CA GLU A 76 -31.77 -34.36 -39.41
C GLU A 76 -31.75 -33.77 -37.99
N TRP A 77 -30.95 -32.74 -37.75
CA TRP A 77 -30.74 -32.16 -36.43
C TRP A 77 -31.35 -30.76 -36.31
N THR A 78 -32.15 -30.55 -35.27
CA THR A 78 -32.72 -29.24 -34.95
C THR A 78 -32.01 -28.59 -33.76
N ALA A 79 -31.50 -27.37 -33.95
CA ALA A 79 -30.88 -26.56 -32.91
C ALA A 79 -31.95 -26.07 -31.90
N LEU A 80 -31.70 -26.24 -30.61
CA LEU A 80 -32.60 -25.74 -29.54
C LEU A 80 -32.26 -24.32 -29.06
N SER A 81 -31.06 -23.84 -29.40
CA SER A 81 -30.54 -22.50 -29.08
C SER A 81 -29.70 -21.98 -30.24
N SER A 82 -29.51 -20.67 -30.31
CA SER A 82 -28.48 -20.06 -31.17
C SER A 82 -27.13 -20.14 -30.47
N GLY A 83 -26.03 -20.08 -31.22
CA GLY A 83 -24.66 -20.15 -30.71
C GLY A 83 -23.81 -21.14 -31.51
N SER A 84 -22.66 -21.54 -30.99
CA SER A 84 -21.80 -22.56 -31.61
C SER A 84 -22.14 -23.96 -31.09
N VAL A 85 -22.13 -24.95 -31.98
CA VAL A 85 -22.29 -26.37 -31.62
C VAL A 85 -21.07 -27.16 -32.09
N GLN A 86 -20.49 -27.95 -31.19
CA GLN A 86 -19.47 -28.94 -31.48
C GLN A 86 -20.15 -30.27 -31.81
N LEU A 87 -19.74 -30.89 -32.91
CA LEU A 87 -20.11 -32.25 -33.29
C LEU A 87 -18.83 -33.07 -33.28
N SER A 88 -18.78 -34.13 -32.47
CA SER A 88 -17.58 -34.93 -32.24
C SER A 88 -17.86 -36.42 -32.43
N LEU A 89 -16.96 -37.09 -33.14
CA LEU A 89 -16.88 -38.55 -33.24
C LEU A 89 -15.64 -39.10 -32.51
N CYS A 90 -14.99 -38.29 -31.68
CA CYS A 90 -13.79 -38.70 -30.94
C CYS A 90 -14.05 -39.93 -30.08
N GLY A 91 -13.19 -40.94 -30.21
CA GLY A 91 -13.37 -42.26 -29.59
C GLY A 91 -14.18 -43.27 -30.42
N ALA A 92 -14.64 -42.91 -31.63
CA ALA A 92 -15.14 -43.89 -32.59
C ALA A 92 -14.05 -44.92 -32.99
N GLY A 93 -14.45 -46.17 -33.23
CA GLY A 93 -13.51 -47.26 -33.50
C GLY A 93 -13.04 -47.37 -34.97
N TYR A 94 -13.20 -46.30 -35.76
CA TYR A 94 -12.92 -46.30 -37.20
C TYR A 94 -12.48 -44.91 -37.67
N ASP A 95 -11.82 -44.89 -38.83
CA ASP A 95 -11.42 -43.70 -39.56
C ASP A 95 -12.66 -43.01 -40.15
N CYS A 96 -13.07 -41.87 -39.59
CA CYS A 96 -14.36 -41.24 -39.88
C CYS A 96 -14.23 -39.89 -40.58
N VAL A 97 -15.32 -39.45 -41.23
CA VAL A 97 -15.45 -38.11 -41.79
C VAL A 97 -16.82 -37.56 -41.39
N LEU A 98 -16.84 -36.32 -40.91
CA LEU A 98 -18.02 -35.65 -40.36
C LEU A 98 -18.30 -34.37 -41.13
N ALA A 99 -19.54 -34.17 -41.55
CA ALA A 99 -19.98 -32.92 -42.19
C ALA A 99 -21.33 -32.47 -41.66
N MET A 100 -21.52 -31.15 -41.57
CA MET A 100 -22.79 -30.52 -41.23
C MET A 100 -23.21 -29.59 -42.36
N TRP A 101 -24.50 -29.59 -42.67
CA TRP A 101 -25.07 -28.95 -43.85
C TRP A 101 -26.29 -28.11 -43.48
N ASP A 102 -26.53 -27.03 -44.24
CA ASP A 102 -27.65 -26.12 -44.00
C ASP A 102 -28.99 -26.67 -44.54
N GLY A 103 -30.05 -26.50 -43.76
CA GLY A 103 -31.41 -26.92 -44.12
C GLY A 103 -31.74 -28.40 -43.85
N ALA A 104 -32.94 -28.80 -44.29
CA ALA A 104 -33.50 -30.14 -44.12
C ALA A 104 -33.58 -30.92 -45.46
N GLY A 105 -33.47 -32.24 -45.39
CA GLY A 105 -33.39 -33.11 -46.57
C GLY A 105 -32.03 -33.05 -47.28
N CYS A 106 -31.88 -33.80 -48.39
CA CYS A 106 -30.60 -33.95 -49.09
C CYS A 106 -29.95 -32.62 -49.50
N PRO A 107 -28.83 -32.23 -48.86
CA PRO A 107 -28.32 -30.87 -48.91
C PRO A 107 -27.36 -30.63 -50.09
N THR A 108 -27.04 -29.36 -50.34
CA THR A 108 -26.10 -28.94 -51.40
C THR A 108 -25.02 -27.96 -50.93
N LEU A 109 -25.09 -27.48 -49.68
CA LEU A 109 -24.12 -26.57 -49.06
C LEU A 109 -23.67 -27.10 -47.70
N ALA A 110 -22.40 -27.48 -47.59
CA ALA A 110 -21.78 -27.82 -46.31
C ALA A 110 -21.45 -26.52 -45.56
N LEU A 111 -21.77 -26.50 -44.26
CA LEU A 111 -21.41 -25.43 -43.34
C LEU A 111 -20.00 -25.63 -42.78
N ALA A 112 -19.69 -26.86 -42.39
CA ALA A 112 -18.36 -27.29 -41.97
C ALA A 112 -18.22 -28.80 -42.22
N CYS A 113 -16.97 -29.26 -42.35
CA CYS A 113 -16.66 -30.68 -42.35
C CYS A 113 -15.22 -30.92 -41.90
N ASN A 114 -14.91 -32.13 -41.43
CA ASN A 114 -13.57 -32.57 -41.07
C ASN A 114 -13.39 -34.09 -41.27
N ASP A 115 -12.17 -34.53 -41.56
CA ASP A 115 -11.72 -35.92 -41.49
C ASP A 115 -10.95 -36.18 -40.18
N ASP A 116 -9.78 -35.58 -39.99
CA ASP A 116 -8.88 -35.85 -38.85
C ASP A 116 -8.80 -34.65 -37.86
N SER A 117 -9.25 -34.84 -36.61
CA SER A 117 -8.96 -33.93 -35.48
C SER A 117 -8.33 -34.67 -34.30
N CYS A 118 -9.01 -35.68 -33.77
CA CYS A 118 -8.64 -36.37 -32.53
C CYS A 118 -7.96 -37.73 -32.81
N GLY A 119 -7.02 -37.74 -33.75
CA GLY A 119 -6.44 -38.95 -34.33
C GLY A 119 -7.03 -39.18 -35.72
N LEU A 120 -7.60 -40.37 -35.96
CA LEU A 120 -8.35 -40.70 -37.19
C LEU A 120 -9.87 -40.42 -37.04
N GLN A 121 -10.22 -39.50 -36.15
CA GLN A 121 -11.60 -39.19 -35.82
C GLN A 121 -11.89 -37.70 -35.98
N SER A 122 -13.07 -37.40 -36.49
CA SER A 122 -13.49 -36.08 -36.88
C SER A 122 -14.19 -35.33 -35.75
N GLU A 123 -14.00 -34.02 -35.76
CA GLU A 123 -14.74 -33.06 -34.94
C GLU A 123 -14.91 -31.76 -35.74
N ILE A 124 -16.06 -31.10 -35.61
CA ILE A 124 -16.36 -29.80 -36.21
C ILE A 124 -17.10 -28.90 -35.21
N SER A 125 -16.89 -27.59 -35.33
CA SER A 125 -17.65 -26.55 -34.61
C SER A 125 -18.37 -25.66 -35.61
N VAL A 126 -19.67 -25.41 -35.41
CA VAL A 126 -20.54 -24.74 -36.39
C VAL A 126 -21.47 -23.73 -35.70
N PRO A 127 -21.59 -22.49 -36.20
CA PRO A 127 -22.59 -21.55 -35.70
C PRO A 127 -24.00 -21.93 -36.17
N VAL A 128 -24.98 -21.89 -35.26
CA VAL A 128 -26.37 -22.30 -35.49
C VAL A 128 -27.36 -21.30 -34.93
N VAL A 129 -28.61 -21.37 -35.42
CA VAL A 129 -29.73 -20.51 -34.99
C VAL A 129 -30.80 -21.36 -34.32
N ALA A 130 -31.36 -20.89 -33.19
CA ALA A 130 -32.45 -21.57 -32.49
C ALA A 130 -33.63 -21.90 -33.41
N GLY A 131 -34.05 -23.17 -33.43
CA GLY A 131 -35.10 -23.68 -34.32
C GLY A 131 -34.66 -23.92 -35.76
N GLY A 132 -33.40 -23.66 -36.11
CA GLY A 132 -32.80 -24.05 -37.38
C GLY A 132 -32.69 -25.57 -37.50
N THR A 133 -32.92 -26.08 -38.72
CA THR A 133 -32.77 -27.50 -39.06
C THR A 133 -31.59 -27.66 -39.99
N TYR A 134 -30.76 -28.67 -39.70
CA TYR A 134 -29.49 -28.95 -40.34
C TYR A 134 -29.38 -30.44 -40.62
N MET A 135 -28.58 -30.83 -41.61
CA MET A 135 -28.25 -32.24 -41.81
C MET A 135 -26.85 -32.54 -41.27
N ILE A 136 -26.71 -33.64 -40.54
CA ILE A 136 -25.42 -34.18 -40.11
C ILE A 136 -25.13 -35.45 -40.91
N GLN A 137 -23.99 -35.48 -41.57
CA GLN A 137 -23.49 -36.62 -42.32
C GLN A 137 -22.29 -37.21 -41.59
N VAL A 138 -22.34 -38.52 -41.35
CA VAL A 138 -21.23 -39.28 -40.76
C VAL A 138 -20.87 -40.42 -41.69
N GLY A 139 -19.66 -40.41 -42.24
CA GLY A 139 -19.12 -41.48 -43.07
C GLY A 139 -17.75 -41.95 -42.58
N GLY A 140 -17.09 -42.77 -43.40
CA GLY A 140 -15.71 -43.20 -43.19
C GLY A 140 -14.78 -42.80 -44.34
N TYR A 141 -13.52 -42.51 -44.00
CA TYR A 141 -12.51 -42.16 -44.99
C TYR A 141 -12.18 -43.37 -45.87
N ASN A 142 -12.16 -43.19 -47.20
CA ASN A 142 -11.88 -44.24 -48.19
C ASN A 142 -12.74 -45.52 -48.02
N GLY A 143 -13.95 -45.41 -47.44
CA GLY A 143 -14.84 -46.55 -47.21
C GLY A 143 -14.53 -47.36 -45.94
N ALA A 144 -13.81 -46.78 -44.98
CA ALA A 144 -13.85 -47.25 -43.60
C ALA A 144 -15.30 -47.28 -43.07
N MET A 145 -15.59 -48.20 -42.15
CA MET A 145 -16.92 -48.38 -41.56
C MET A 145 -16.78 -48.82 -40.11
N GLY A 146 -17.72 -48.43 -39.26
CA GLY A 146 -17.72 -48.84 -37.87
C GLY A 146 -18.93 -48.33 -37.09
N VAL A 147 -18.86 -48.53 -35.79
CA VAL A 147 -19.80 -47.95 -34.82
C VAL A 147 -19.10 -46.85 -34.04
N GLY A 148 -19.88 -45.85 -33.63
CA GLY A 148 -19.42 -44.74 -32.82
C GLY A 148 -20.57 -44.05 -32.10
N THR A 149 -20.23 -42.97 -31.41
CA THR A 149 -21.20 -42.07 -30.79
C THR A 149 -20.93 -40.67 -31.34
N LEU A 150 -21.91 -40.12 -32.06
CA LEU A 150 -21.93 -38.70 -32.38
C LEU A 150 -22.31 -37.96 -31.10
N THR A 151 -21.37 -37.21 -30.54
CA THR A 151 -21.62 -36.27 -29.44
C THR A 151 -21.92 -34.91 -30.05
N VAL A 152 -23.08 -34.34 -29.73
CA VAL A 152 -23.45 -32.96 -30.06
C VAL A 152 -23.45 -32.17 -28.76
N ALA A 153 -22.59 -31.16 -28.67
CA ALA A 153 -22.46 -30.31 -27.49
C ALA A 153 -22.59 -28.84 -27.89
N THR A 154 -23.40 -28.06 -27.19
CA THR A 154 -23.38 -26.60 -27.31
C THR A 154 -22.06 -26.09 -26.73
N ILE A 155 -21.30 -25.36 -27.54
CA ILE A 155 -20.25 -24.48 -27.04
C ILE A 155 -20.98 -23.25 -26.51
N GLN A 156 -21.03 -23.12 -25.19
CA GLN A 156 -21.42 -21.88 -24.57
C GLN A 156 -20.14 -21.06 -24.36
N PRO A 157 -20.00 -19.90 -25.03
CA PRO A 157 -18.88 -19.01 -24.76
C PRO A 157 -19.01 -18.41 -23.35
N PRO A 158 -17.96 -17.72 -22.84
CA PRO A 158 -18.02 -16.99 -21.58
C PRO A 158 -19.22 -16.04 -21.49
N ALA A 159 -19.68 -15.73 -20.27
CA ALA A 159 -20.82 -14.83 -20.10
C ALA A 159 -20.52 -13.40 -20.60
N ASN A 160 -19.24 -13.05 -20.66
CA ASN A 160 -18.67 -11.78 -21.08
C ASN A 160 -17.88 -11.89 -22.40
N ASP A 161 -18.27 -12.83 -23.26
CA ASP A 161 -17.75 -13.01 -24.63
C ASP A 161 -18.05 -11.82 -25.52
N ASP A 162 -19.33 -11.46 -25.70
CA ASP A 162 -19.69 -10.23 -26.40
C ASP A 162 -19.29 -9.01 -25.55
N CYS A 163 -18.69 -8.00 -26.18
CA CYS A 163 -18.44 -6.70 -25.54
C CYS A 163 -19.70 -6.10 -24.88
N ALA A 164 -20.86 -6.27 -25.52
CA ALA A 164 -22.14 -5.77 -25.00
C ALA A 164 -22.51 -6.39 -23.63
N ASN A 165 -21.94 -7.56 -23.31
CA ASN A 165 -22.17 -8.34 -22.10
C ASN A 165 -20.96 -8.32 -21.13
N ALA A 166 -20.03 -7.37 -21.29
CA ALA A 166 -18.84 -7.21 -20.45
C ALA A 166 -19.15 -7.31 -18.94
N GLU A 167 -18.37 -8.14 -18.23
CA GLU A 167 -18.58 -8.40 -16.81
C GLU A 167 -18.28 -7.16 -15.98
N SER A 168 -19.25 -6.73 -15.16
CA SER A 168 -19.09 -5.54 -14.31
C SER A 168 -18.23 -5.87 -13.09
N ILE A 169 -17.07 -5.24 -13.01
CA ILE A 169 -16.10 -5.34 -11.92
C ILE A 169 -15.76 -3.94 -11.39
N SER A 170 -15.14 -3.86 -10.23
CA SER A 170 -14.68 -2.61 -9.62
C SER A 170 -13.64 -2.92 -8.55
N GLY A 171 -12.80 -1.93 -8.21
CA GLY A 171 -11.75 -2.11 -7.22
C GLY A 171 -10.43 -2.62 -7.79
N GLU A 172 -9.44 -2.68 -6.91
CA GLU A 172 -8.22 -3.49 -7.10
C GLU A 172 -8.53 -4.98 -6.93
N GLY A 173 -7.78 -5.84 -7.61
CA GLY A 173 -7.79 -7.27 -7.36
C GLY A 173 -7.60 -8.14 -8.60
N HIS A 174 -7.73 -9.46 -8.42
CA HIS A 174 -7.63 -10.44 -9.49
C HIS A 174 -9.03 -10.87 -9.96
N PHE A 175 -9.35 -10.59 -11.22
CA PHE A 175 -10.61 -10.95 -11.86
C PHE A 175 -10.38 -12.11 -12.82
N ALA A 176 -10.91 -13.29 -12.45
CA ALA A 176 -10.71 -14.52 -13.20
C ALA A 176 -11.47 -14.51 -14.54
N PHE A 177 -10.88 -15.10 -15.57
CA PHE A 177 -11.49 -15.26 -16.89
C PHE A 177 -11.12 -16.61 -17.51
N ASP A 178 -11.85 -17.02 -18.54
CA ASP A 178 -11.49 -18.16 -19.39
C ASP A 178 -11.85 -17.88 -20.84
N SER A 179 -10.85 -17.62 -21.68
CA SER A 179 -11.05 -17.34 -23.12
C SER A 179 -11.05 -18.58 -24.00
N THR A 180 -10.97 -19.81 -23.45
CA THR A 180 -10.82 -21.05 -24.24
C THR A 180 -11.92 -21.22 -25.30
N MET A 181 -13.14 -20.77 -25.01
CA MET A 181 -14.31 -20.91 -25.86
C MET A 181 -14.90 -19.56 -26.31
N ALA A 182 -14.14 -18.48 -26.17
CA ALA A 182 -14.56 -17.15 -26.61
C ALA A 182 -14.61 -17.05 -28.14
N THR A 183 -15.32 -16.05 -28.65
CA THR A 183 -15.27 -15.60 -30.04
C THR A 183 -14.32 -14.40 -30.16
N THR A 184 -14.19 -13.82 -31.36
CA THR A 184 -13.46 -12.55 -31.53
C THR A 184 -14.47 -11.50 -32.00
N ASP A 185 -15.01 -10.69 -31.09
CA ASP A 185 -16.02 -9.67 -31.40
C ASP A 185 -15.44 -8.24 -31.48
N GLY A 186 -14.30 -8.00 -30.81
CA GLY A 186 -13.63 -6.71 -30.80
C GLY A 186 -12.93 -6.34 -32.11
N VAL A 187 -12.89 -5.04 -32.37
CA VAL A 187 -12.14 -4.46 -33.49
C VAL A 187 -10.62 -4.69 -33.30
N ALA A 188 -9.91 -4.88 -34.41
CA ALA A 188 -8.45 -4.92 -34.38
C ALA A 188 -7.88 -3.56 -33.93
N ASP A 189 -7.07 -3.56 -32.88
CA ASP A 189 -6.45 -2.35 -32.35
C ASP A 189 -5.19 -2.00 -33.15
N SER A 190 -5.35 -1.07 -34.09
CA SER A 190 -4.24 -0.60 -34.93
C SER A 190 -3.17 0.20 -34.18
N GLY A 191 -3.41 0.56 -32.91
CA GLY A 191 -2.42 1.17 -32.02
C GLY A 191 -1.49 0.14 -31.35
N CYS A 192 -1.85 -1.15 -31.33
CA CYS A 192 -1.14 -2.16 -30.57
C CYS A 192 -0.09 -2.96 -31.36
N THR A 193 0.93 -3.46 -30.65
CA THR A 193 1.68 -4.65 -31.08
C THR A 193 0.74 -5.86 -31.13
N GLY A 194 1.00 -6.83 -32.01
CA GLY A 194 0.07 -7.95 -32.30
C GLY A 194 -1.19 -7.57 -33.10
N GLY A 195 -1.76 -6.38 -32.90
CA GLY A 195 -2.79 -5.74 -33.74
C GLY A 195 -4.22 -6.27 -33.61
N GLN A 196 -4.45 -7.56 -33.32
CA GLN A 196 -5.76 -8.07 -32.91
C GLN A 196 -5.61 -8.89 -31.62
N ILE A 197 -6.66 -8.83 -30.81
CA ILE A 197 -6.87 -9.69 -29.64
C ILE A 197 -7.88 -10.75 -30.10
N ASP A 198 -7.43 -11.99 -30.26
CA ASP A 198 -8.31 -13.11 -30.63
C ASP A 198 -8.88 -13.77 -29.39
N LEU A 199 -10.08 -14.36 -29.48
CA LEU A 199 -10.73 -15.06 -28.36
C LEU A 199 -10.89 -14.11 -27.16
N ASP A 200 -11.56 -12.98 -27.37
CA ASP A 200 -11.64 -11.90 -26.40
C ASP A 200 -12.80 -12.06 -25.41
N VAL A 201 -12.55 -11.63 -24.17
CA VAL A 201 -13.57 -11.45 -23.15
C VAL A 201 -13.41 -10.09 -22.50
N TRP A 202 -14.52 -9.55 -22.02
CA TRP A 202 -14.62 -8.14 -21.66
C TRP A 202 -15.01 -7.92 -20.21
N PHE A 203 -14.45 -6.88 -19.63
CA PHE A 203 -14.79 -6.39 -18.31
C PHE A 203 -15.15 -4.90 -18.38
N ARG A 204 -16.19 -4.48 -17.67
CA ARG A 204 -16.50 -3.08 -17.40
C ARG A 204 -16.03 -2.80 -15.98
N TRP A 205 -14.91 -2.09 -15.85
CA TRP A 205 -14.29 -1.76 -14.59
C TRP A 205 -14.63 -0.33 -14.17
N THR A 206 -15.34 -0.19 -13.05
CA THR A 206 -15.54 1.13 -12.42
C THR A 206 -14.30 1.49 -11.61
N ALA A 207 -13.64 2.59 -11.99
CA ALA A 207 -12.45 3.09 -11.31
C ALA A 207 -12.78 3.59 -9.89
N PRO A 208 -12.11 3.13 -8.82
CA PRO A 208 -12.33 3.64 -7.47
C PRO A 208 -11.62 4.96 -7.19
N TRP A 209 -10.61 5.30 -8.01
CA TRP A 209 -9.58 6.31 -7.74
C TRP A 209 -9.25 7.13 -8.99
N ASP A 210 -8.62 8.29 -8.77
CA ASP A 210 -7.99 9.11 -9.82
C ASP A 210 -6.49 8.77 -9.87
N GLY A 211 -5.95 8.39 -11.04
CA GLY A 211 -4.52 8.13 -11.18
C GLY A 211 -4.15 6.97 -12.09
N ASP A 212 -2.86 6.68 -12.20
CA ASP A 212 -2.35 5.61 -13.05
C ASP A 212 -2.79 4.24 -12.55
N THR A 213 -3.37 3.45 -13.43
CA THR A 213 -3.92 2.12 -13.18
C THR A 213 -3.19 1.10 -14.05
N THR A 214 -2.69 0.04 -13.44
CA THR A 214 -2.02 -1.08 -14.11
C THR A 214 -2.99 -2.24 -14.29
N ILE A 215 -3.02 -2.82 -15.49
CA ILE A 215 -3.77 -4.05 -15.82
C ILE A 215 -2.79 -5.11 -16.28
N SER A 216 -2.71 -6.24 -15.58
CA SER A 216 -1.67 -7.25 -15.76
C SER A 216 -2.25 -8.66 -15.91
N THR A 217 -1.63 -9.49 -16.75
CA THR A 217 -1.82 -10.96 -16.78
C THR A 217 -0.56 -11.72 -16.37
N CYS A 218 0.47 -11.00 -15.90
CA CYS A 218 1.75 -11.55 -15.48
C CYS A 218 1.56 -12.57 -14.35
N SER A 219 2.14 -13.76 -14.49
CA SER A 219 1.97 -14.89 -13.55
C SER A 219 0.54 -15.40 -13.34
N LEU A 220 -0.49 -14.75 -13.90
CA LEU A 220 -1.91 -15.09 -13.75
C LEU A 220 -2.51 -15.81 -14.97
N ALA A 221 -1.83 -15.81 -16.12
CA ALA A 221 -2.22 -16.57 -17.31
C ALA A 221 -1.16 -17.61 -17.71
N SER A 222 -1.62 -18.73 -18.28
CA SER A 222 -0.75 -19.84 -18.74
C SER A 222 -0.45 -19.84 -20.25
N PHE A 223 -1.19 -19.04 -21.02
CA PHE A 223 -1.12 -18.94 -22.48
C PHE A 223 -0.54 -17.57 -22.92
N ASP A 224 -0.61 -17.31 -24.22
CA ASP A 224 -0.07 -16.14 -24.92
C ASP A 224 -1.15 -15.03 -24.94
N THR A 225 -1.09 -14.06 -24.02
CA THR A 225 -2.16 -13.08 -23.78
C THR A 225 -2.00 -11.79 -24.59
N HIS A 226 -3.10 -11.04 -24.73
CA HIS A 226 -3.11 -9.68 -25.25
C HIS A 226 -4.18 -8.87 -24.47
N LEU A 227 -3.81 -7.68 -23.98
CA LEU A 227 -4.66 -6.76 -23.21
C LEU A 227 -4.89 -5.43 -23.94
N ALA A 228 -6.07 -4.83 -23.74
CA ALA A 228 -6.36 -3.43 -24.09
C ALA A 228 -7.37 -2.78 -23.12
N ALA A 229 -7.26 -1.47 -22.90
CA ALA A 229 -8.16 -0.67 -22.07
C ALA A 229 -8.77 0.51 -22.84
N TYR A 230 -10.03 0.85 -22.60
CA TYR A 230 -10.80 1.86 -23.36
C TYR A 230 -11.68 2.71 -22.44
N ASP A 231 -11.93 3.96 -22.83
CA ASP A 231 -12.88 4.91 -22.21
C ASP A 231 -14.29 4.87 -22.87
N ASP A 232 -14.44 4.16 -23.99
CA ASP A 232 -15.69 4.02 -24.74
C ASP A 232 -16.34 2.64 -24.58
N TYR A 233 -17.68 2.59 -24.60
CA TYR A 233 -18.45 1.34 -24.56
C TYR A 233 -18.55 0.70 -25.95
N CYS A 234 -17.99 -0.51 -26.10
CA CYS A 234 -17.82 -1.21 -27.37
C CYS A 234 -17.12 -0.37 -28.44
N PRO A 235 -15.81 -0.11 -28.22
CA PRO A 235 -15.04 0.86 -28.96
C PRO A 235 -14.94 0.50 -30.45
N THR A 236 -14.94 1.54 -31.27
CA THR A 236 -14.63 1.45 -32.72
C THR A 236 -13.36 2.23 -33.08
N GLY A 237 -12.64 2.71 -32.06
CA GLY A 237 -11.38 3.45 -32.16
C GLY A 237 -10.23 2.72 -31.44
N ASN A 238 -9.17 3.47 -31.14
CA ASN A 238 -7.97 2.96 -30.47
C ASN A 238 -8.22 2.81 -28.95
N SER A 239 -7.47 1.93 -28.31
CA SER A 239 -7.35 1.89 -26.84
C SER A 239 -6.66 3.12 -26.24
N LEU A 240 -6.89 3.32 -24.95
CA LEU A 240 -6.09 4.19 -24.07
C LEU A 240 -4.66 3.65 -23.93
N ALA A 241 -4.57 2.33 -23.71
CA ALA A 241 -3.34 1.56 -23.61
C ALA A 241 -3.63 0.09 -23.96
N CYS A 242 -2.60 -0.63 -24.40
CA CYS A 242 -2.67 -2.05 -24.77
C CYS A 242 -1.26 -2.67 -24.74
N ASN A 243 -1.18 -4.01 -24.71
CA ASN A 243 0.08 -4.76 -24.72
C ASN A 243 -0.17 -6.22 -25.14
N ASP A 244 0.75 -6.85 -25.88
CA ASP A 244 0.84 -8.29 -26.10
C ASP A 244 1.92 -8.93 -25.19
N ASP A 245 3.21 -8.65 -25.44
CA ASP A 245 4.36 -9.20 -24.71
C ASP A 245 4.97 -8.19 -23.71
N SER A 246 4.77 -8.42 -22.39
CA SER A 246 5.40 -7.64 -21.31
C SER A 246 6.28 -8.48 -20.39
N CYS A 247 5.81 -9.66 -19.97
CA CYS A 247 6.43 -10.49 -18.93
C CYS A 247 6.59 -11.94 -19.44
N GLY A 248 7.34 -12.06 -20.54
CA GLY A 248 7.25 -13.21 -21.44
C GLY A 248 6.06 -13.05 -22.38
N LEU A 249 5.37 -14.16 -22.70
CA LEU A 249 4.16 -14.15 -23.54
C LEU A 249 2.91 -13.67 -22.79
N ARG A 250 3.06 -12.74 -21.83
CA ARG A 250 1.99 -12.23 -20.97
C ARG A 250 2.03 -10.71 -21.01
N SER A 251 0.86 -10.10 -21.08
CA SER A 251 0.70 -8.67 -21.22
C SER A 251 0.56 -7.94 -19.88
N SER A 252 1.04 -6.70 -19.85
CA SER A 252 0.74 -5.70 -18.82
C SER A 252 0.63 -4.31 -19.48
N LEU A 253 -0.34 -3.50 -19.06
CA LEU A 253 -0.56 -2.14 -19.56
C LEU A 253 -0.84 -1.17 -18.42
N MET A 254 -0.68 0.13 -18.69
CA MET A 254 -0.98 1.19 -17.73
C MET A 254 -1.71 2.36 -18.42
N PHE A 255 -2.74 2.91 -17.77
CA PHE A 255 -3.45 4.10 -18.21
C PHE A 255 -3.93 4.94 -17.02
N THR A 256 -4.10 6.25 -17.19
CA THR A 256 -4.63 7.12 -16.13
C THR A 256 -6.15 7.03 -16.06
N ALA A 257 -6.69 6.57 -14.94
CA ALA A 257 -8.11 6.46 -14.63
C ALA A 257 -8.64 7.70 -13.87
N VAL A 258 -9.97 7.83 -13.82
CA VAL A 258 -10.72 8.90 -13.12
C VAL A 258 -11.77 8.26 -12.22
N ALA A 259 -11.84 8.69 -10.96
CA ALA A 259 -12.66 8.07 -9.93
C ALA A 259 -14.16 8.12 -10.28
N GLY A 260 -14.80 6.95 -10.29
CA GLY A 260 -16.22 6.76 -10.57
C GLY A 260 -16.57 6.68 -12.07
N GLU A 261 -15.60 6.82 -12.98
CA GLU A 261 -15.80 6.52 -14.40
C GLU A 261 -15.65 5.02 -14.69
N ASP A 262 -16.32 4.55 -15.75
CA ASP A 262 -16.27 3.16 -16.20
C ASP A 262 -15.32 3.00 -17.39
N TYR A 263 -14.33 2.12 -17.25
CA TYR A 263 -13.43 1.73 -18.32
C TYR A 263 -13.76 0.33 -18.82
N LEU A 264 -13.55 0.08 -20.11
CA LEU A 264 -13.71 -1.24 -20.70
C LEU A 264 -12.34 -1.89 -20.83
N LEU A 265 -12.17 -3.06 -20.22
CA LEU A 265 -10.94 -3.86 -20.28
C LEU A 265 -11.21 -5.09 -21.17
N ARG A 266 -10.31 -5.34 -22.12
CA ARG A 266 -10.37 -6.45 -23.06
C ARG A 266 -9.17 -7.35 -22.82
N VAL A 267 -9.42 -8.65 -22.64
CA VAL A 267 -8.38 -9.66 -22.51
C VAL A 267 -8.67 -10.82 -23.44
N GLY A 268 -7.65 -11.28 -24.15
CA GLY A 268 -7.74 -12.45 -25.01
C GLY A 268 -6.34 -13.01 -25.29
N SER A 269 -6.21 -13.67 -26.43
CA SER A 269 -4.97 -14.24 -26.92
C SER A 269 -4.32 -13.42 -28.04
N TYR A 270 -3.01 -13.56 -28.18
CA TYR A 270 -2.30 -13.12 -29.38
C TYR A 270 -2.86 -13.80 -30.64
N VAL A 271 -2.76 -13.14 -31.80
CA VAL A 271 -3.39 -13.56 -33.06
C VAL A 271 -3.03 -15.00 -33.46
N GLY A 272 -4.04 -15.87 -33.52
CA GLY A 272 -3.90 -17.29 -33.86
C GLY A 272 -3.31 -18.18 -32.76
N SER A 273 -3.02 -17.66 -31.57
CA SER A 273 -2.70 -18.45 -30.38
C SER A 273 -3.99 -18.96 -29.70
N PRO A 274 -3.96 -20.09 -28.98
CA PRO A 274 -5.13 -20.57 -28.24
C PRO A 274 -5.38 -19.72 -26.99
N GLY A 275 -6.65 -19.41 -26.72
CA GLY A 275 -7.11 -18.86 -25.46
C GLY A 275 -7.03 -19.86 -24.31
N GLY A 276 -7.36 -19.41 -23.09
CA GLY A 276 -7.24 -20.23 -21.90
C GLY A 276 -7.79 -19.58 -20.63
N PRO A 277 -7.78 -20.32 -19.51
CA PRO A 277 -8.07 -19.77 -18.19
C PRO A 277 -6.92 -18.89 -17.67
N GLY A 278 -7.29 -17.82 -16.99
CA GLY A 278 -6.37 -16.89 -16.32
C GLY A 278 -7.09 -15.92 -15.38
N ALA A 279 -6.41 -14.85 -15.01
CA ALA A 279 -7.02 -13.68 -14.38
C ALA A 279 -6.33 -12.40 -14.89
N ILE A 280 -7.06 -11.29 -14.89
CA ILE A 280 -6.47 -9.95 -14.92
C ILE A 280 -6.27 -9.46 -13.49
N GLU A 281 -5.10 -8.95 -13.18
CA GLU A 281 -4.84 -8.09 -12.04
C GLU A 281 -5.16 -6.66 -12.45
N VAL A 282 -5.99 -5.98 -11.67
CA VAL A 282 -6.18 -4.53 -11.75
C VAL A 282 -5.59 -3.96 -10.47
N ALA A 283 -4.56 -3.13 -10.60
CA ALA A 283 -3.85 -2.53 -9.47
C ALA A 283 -3.69 -1.03 -9.67
N GLU A 284 -3.66 -0.30 -8.57
CA GLU A 284 -3.34 1.13 -8.60
C GLU A 284 -1.82 1.36 -8.60
N GLY A 285 -1.36 2.32 -9.40
CA GLY A 285 0.04 2.66 -9.57
C GLY A 285 0.81 1.79 -10.58
N GLY A 286 1.76 2.44 -11.26
CA GLY A 286 2.76 1.80 -12.14
C GLY A 286 3.97 2.68 -12.46
N LEU A 287 4.07 3.86 -11.82
CA LEU A 287 5.26 4.70 -11.77
C LEU A 287 5.31 5.40 -10.41
N VAL A 288 6.24 5.01 -9.53
CA VAL A 288 6.45 5.79 -8.30
C VAL A 288 7.23 7.06 -8.64
N SER A 289 6.88 8.19 -8.00
CA SER A 289 7.44 9.50 -8.30
C SER A 289 8.90 9.67 -7.84
N GLY A 290 9.83 9.04 -8.56
CA GLY A 290 11.28 9.13 -8.32
C GLY A 290 12.11 8.90 -9.58
N CYS A 291 11.82 7.85 -10.36
CA CYS A 291 12.69 7.40 -11.47
C CYS A 291 12.83 8.35 -12.67
N SER A 292 12.06 9.43 -12.77
CA SER A 292 12.30 10.48 -13.78
C SER A 292 13.47 11.42 -13.42
N ASN A 293 13.87 11.42 -12.15
CA ASN A 293 15.03 12.15 -11.62
C ASN A 293 15.55 11.40 -10.39
N PRO A 294 16.21 10.23 -10.57
CA PRO A 294 16.61 9.37 -9.48
C PRO A 294 17.58 10.07 -8.53
N SER A 295 17.51 9.70 -7.27
CA SER A 295 18.46 10.05 -6.22
C SER A 295 19.84 9.42 -6.50
N LEU A 296 20.89 10.03 -5.95
CA LEU A 296 22.26 9.53 -6.10
C LEU A 296 22.49 8.40 -5.09
N GLY A 297 22.85 7.21 -5.58
CA GLY A 297 22.95 5.99 -4.79
C GLY A 297 21.74 5.07 -4.99
N PRO A 298 21.67 3.93 -4.27
CA PRO A 298 20.44 3.15 -4.14
C PRO A 298 19.44 3.87 -3.24
N ASP A 299 18.15 3.70 -3.49
CA ASP A 299 17.06 4.36 -2.74
C ASP A 299 15.84 3.44 -2.71
N VAL A 300 15.58 2.80 -1.56
CA VAL A 300 14.56 1.74 -1.41
C VAL A 300 13.33 2.24 -0.71
N ILE A 301 12.25 2.35 -1.46
CA ILE A 301 10.94 2.73 -0.94
C ILE A 301 9.98 1.55 -0.95
N VAL A 302 8.93 1.60 -0.12
CA VAL A 302 7.76 0.72 -0.28
C VAL A 302 6.86 1.32 -1.35
N GLY A 303 6.87 0.76 -2.56
CA GLY A 303 6.02 1.21 -3.67
C GLY A 303 4.56 0.81 -3.51
N ASN A 304 4.29 -0.37 -2.93
CA ASN A 304 2.93 -0.85 -2.71
C ASN A 304 2.83 -1.75 -1.46
N VAL A 305 1.71 -1.67 -0.75
CA VAL A 305 1.23 -2.64 0.26
C VAL A 305 0.03 -3.35 -0.35
N HIS A 306 0.16 -4.63 -0.71
CA HIS A 306 -0.70 -5.24 -1.74
C HIS A 306 -1.54 -6.46 -1.28
N ASP A 307 -1.17 -7.15 -0.20
CA ASP A 307 -2.02 -8.21 0.39
C ASP A 307 -1.93 -8.28 1.92
N VAL A 308 -2.90 -8.96 2.55
CA VAL A 308 -2.94 -9.20 4.00
C VAL A 308 -3.22 -10.66 4.27
N ARG A 309 -2.54 -11.23 5.27
CA ARG A 309 -2.76 -12.60 5.72
C ARG A 309 -3.04 -12.66 7.22
N GLN A 310 -4.17 -13.26 7.58
CA GLN A 310 -4.49 -13.67 8.94
C GLN A 310 -3.91 -15.08 9.22
N TRP A 311 -3.23 -15.24 10.35
CA TRP A 311 -2.61 -16.52 10.76
C TRP A 311 -3.34 -17.24 11.90
N GLY A 312 -4.36 -16.58 12.47
CA GLY A 312 -5.15 -17.07 13.61
C GLY A 312 -4.90 -16.27 14.88
N SER A 313 -5.66 -16.59 15.93
CA SER A 313 -5.68 -15.83 17.18
C SER A 313 -5.19 -16.62 18.39
N VAL A 314 -4.52 -15.96 19.33
CA VAL A 314 -4.16 -16.48 20.66
C VAL A 314 -4.50 -15.41 21.70
N GLY A 315 -5.22 -15.79 22.78
CA GLY A 315 -5.50 -14.88 23.89
C GLY A 315 -6.39 -13.67 23.59
N GLY A 316 -7.06 -13.63 22.44
CA GLY A 316 -7.81 -12.45 21.97
C GLY A 316 -6.98 -11.47 21.14
N ILE A 317 -5.74 -11.84 20.79
CA ILE A 317 -4.88 -11.15 19.83
C ILE A 317 -4.85 -11.99 18.55
N THR A 318 -4.91 -11.34 17.40
CA THR A 318 -4.75 -11.99 16.09
C THR A 318 -3.40 -11.62 15.47
N GLY A 319 -2.75 -12.61 14.86
CA GLY A 319 -1.50 -12.44 14.14
C GLY A 319 -1.77 -12.22 12.65
N TYR A 320 -1.31 -11.09 12.14
CA TYR A 320 -1.39 -10.72 10.72
C TYR A 320 0.01 -10.65 10.08
N SER A 321 0.03 -10.53 8.77
CA SER A 321 1.17 -9.98 8.03
C SER A 321 0.68 -9.27 6.77
N LEU A 322 1.50 -8.35 6.28
CA LEU A 322 1.26 -7.54 5.09
C LEU A 322 2.25 -7.95 3.99
N GLY A 323 1.81 -7.98 2.75
CA GLY A 323 2.70 -8.04 1.59
C GLY A 323 3.06 -6.65 1.11
N ALA A 324 4.26 -6.52 0.58
CA ALA A 324 4.77 -5.27 0.05
C ALA A 324 5.70 -5.48 -1.14
N THR A 325 5.68 -4.50 -2.02
CA THR A 325 6.60 -4.35 -3.15
C THR A 325 7.57 -3.23 -2.84
N ALA A 326 8.86 -3.57 -2.73
CA ALA A 326 9.93 -2.60 -2.65
C ALA A 326 10.32 -2.09 -4.03
N CYS A 327 10.76 -0.84 -4.12
CA CYS A 327 11.24 -0.20 -5.34
C CYS A 327 12.61 0.40 -5.11
N ASN A 328 13.59 0.11 -5.96
CA ASN A 328 14.82 0.90 -6.01
C ASN A 328 14.66 2.06 -7.00
N ILE A 329 14.37 3.25 -6.50
CA ILE A 329 14.16 4.47 -7.31
C ILE A 329 15.44 5.29 -7.52
N GLY A 330 16.58 4.84 -6.98
CA GLY A 330 17.89 5.48 -7.09
C GLY A 330 18.64 5.17 -8.38
N ASP A 331 19.85 5.73 -8.54
CA ASP A 331 20.69 5.57 -9.74
C ASP A 331 21.76 4.47 -9.66
N VAL A 332 21.81 3.71 -8.55
CA VAL A 332 22.75 2.58 -8.34
C VAL A 332 22.03 1.30 -7.91
N THR A 333 22.56 0.14 -8.34
CA THR A 333 22.16 -1.19 -7.86
C THR A 333 22.70 -1.47 -6.46
N MET A 334 21.97 -2.22 -5.62
CA MET A 334 22.38 -2.53 -4.25
C MET A 334 22.35 -4.02 -3.92
N PRO A 335 23.09 -4.47 -2.89
CA PRO A 335 22.95 -5.82 -2.33
C PRO A 335 21.52 -6.17 -1.89
N TRP A 336 21.15 -7.43 -2.09
CA TRP A 336 19.95 -8.07 -1.55
C TRP A 336 20.30 -9.49 -1.08
N GLU A 337 21.42 -9.59 -0.38
CA GLU A 337 22.12 -10.82 -0.02
C GLU A 337 21.50 -11.47 1.22
N GLY A 338 20.57 -12.40 1.02
CA GLY A 338 19.92 -13.12 2.13
C GLY A 338 20.89 -13.85 3.07
N GLY A 339 22.09 -14.18 2.60
CA GLY A 339 23.12 -14.89 3.37
C GLY A 339 24.08 -14.00 4.19
N THR A 340 23.88 -12.68 4.21
CA THR A 340 24.69 -11.70 4.95
C THR A 340 23.77 -10.70 5.67
N ASN A 341 24.31 -9.62 6.23
CA ASN A 341 23.51 -8.49 6.73
C ASN A 341 23.22 -7.42 5.66
N HIS A 342 23.57 -7.66 4.39
CA HIS A 342 23.34 -6.74 3.27
C HIS A 342 22.03 -7.08 2.52
N HIS A 343 20.90 -7.04 3.24
CA HIS A 343 19.54 -7.18 2.71
C HIS A 343 18.57 -6.37 3.58
N PRO A 344 17.40 -5.94 3.07
CA PRO A 344 16.46 -5.16 3.86
C PRO A 344 15.78 -5.99 4.95
N VAL A 345 15.43 -5.33 6.04
CA VAL A 345 14.51 -5.82 7.07
C VAL A 345 13.20 -5.05 7.00
N ILE A 346 12.08 -5.75 7.15
CA ILE A 346 10.75 -5.23 6.78
C ILE A 346 9.86 -5.23 8.03
N ALA A 347 9.61 -4.05 8.57
CA ALA A 347 8.69 -3.79 9.65
C ALA A 347 7.25 -3.63 9.11
N GLN A 348 6.26 -4.10 9.88
CA GLN A 348 4.83 -3.95 9.57
C GLN A 348 4.10 -3.41 10.80
N ASN A 349 3.19 -2.45 10.60
CA ASN A 349 2.43 -1.79 11.66
C ASN A 349 0.94 -1.67 11.26
N LEU A 350 0.05 -1.54 12.25
CA LEU A 350 -1.37 -1.22 12.02
C LEU A 350 -1.81 -0.07 12.94
N TYR A 351 -2.60 0.86 12.40
CA TYR A 351 -3.05 2.07 13.07
C TYR A 351 -4.58 2.23 13.00
N ARG A 352 -5.13 3.06 13.89
CA ARG A 352 -6.53 3.50 13.90
C ARG A 352 -6.60 5.01 14.08
N LEU A 353 -7.39 5.69 13.24
CA LEU A 353 -7.92 7.03 13.51
C LEU A 353 -9.35 6.89 14.05
N GLU A 354 -9.59 7.37 15.26
CA GLU A 354 -10.90 7.37 15.89
C GLU A 354 -11.10 8.65 16.70
N ASN A 355 -12.23 9.36 16.50
CA ASN A 355 -12.61 10.56 17.25
C ASN A 355 -11.49 11.63 17.32
N GLY A 356 -10.71 11.79 16.25
CA GLY A 356 -9.59 12.74 16.15
C GLY A 356 -8.25 12.23 16.71
N ARG A 357 -8.19 10.99 17.22
CA ARG A 357 -7.00 10.38 17.82
C ARG A 357 -6.41 9.28 16.94
N PHE A 358 -5.12 9.38 16.61
CA PHE A 358 -4.41 8.49 15.68
C PHE A 358 -3.45 7.52 16.41
N GLN A 359 -3.84 6.26 16.63
CA GLN A 359 -3.12 5.32 17.50
C GLN A 359 -2.50 4.16 16.71
N GLN A 360 -1.26 3.78 17.04
CA GLN A 360 -0.71 2.48 16.64
C GLN A 360 -1.36 1.37 17.49
N LEU A 361 -1.98 0.40 16.83
CA LEU A 361 -2.66 -0.74 17.46
C LEU A 361 -1.78 -1.99 17.58
N GLY A 362 -0.74 -2.08 16.74
CA GLY A 362 0.14 -3.24 16.70
C GLY A 362 1.37 -3.01 15.84
N LEU A 363 2.37 -3.84 16.10
CA LEU A 363 3.62 -3.95 15.35
C LEU A 363 3.91 -5.43 15.07
N SER A 364 4.77 -5.70 14.09
CA SER A 364 5.41 -7.00 13.87
C SER A 364 6.86 -7.02 14.34
N TRP A 365 7.46 -8.20 14.47
CA TRP A 365 8.92 -8.34 14.30
C TRP A 365 9.32 -8.06 12.84
N VAL A 366 10.59 -7.78 12.56
CA VAL A 366 11.02 -7.53 11.18
C VAL A 366 11.11 -8.83 10.38
N LYS A 367 10.73 -8.79 9.10
CA LYS A 367 11.01 -9.85 8.13
C LYS A 367 12.36 -9.57 7.47
N HIS A 368 13.28 -10.52 7.51
CA HIS A 368 14.52 -10.46 6.76
C HIS A 368 14.28 -10.81 5.27
N GLY A 369 14.81 -9.98 4.36
CA GLY A 369 14.92 -10.29 2.94
C GLY A 369 15.76 -11.53 2.65
N TYR A 370 15.62 -12.11 1.46
CA TYR A 370 16.39 -13.30 1.08
C TYR A 370 16.88 -13.31 -0.37
N ALA A 371 16.10 -12.72 -1.28
CA ALA A 371 16.43 -12.56 -2.69
C ALA A 371 15.51 -11.49 -3.30
N SER A 372 16.03 -10.67 -4.21
CA SER A 372 15.25 -9.70 -4.96
C SER A 372 14.60 -10.34 -6.19
N ALA A 373 13.37 -9.95 -6.50
CA ALA A 373 12.80 -10.12 -7.83
C ALA A 373 13.44 -9.15 -8.83
N THR A 374 12.96 -9.18 -10.08
CA THR A 374 13.42 -8.32 -11.16
C THR A 374 12.20 -7.94 -11.99
N GLU A 375 11.43 -7.02 -11.42
CA GLU A 375 10.07 -6.69 -11.87
C GLU A 375 9.99 -5.25 -12.38
N ASP A 376 9.42 -5.06 -13.58
CA ASP A 376 9.04 -3.76 -14.17
C ASP A 376 7.71 -3.25 -13.55
N TYR A 377 7.67 -3.05 -12.23
CA TYR A 377 6.50 -2.49 -11.53
C TYR A 377 6.68 -1.01 -11.17
N CYS A 378 7.82 -0.67 -10.56
CA CYS A 378 8.05 0.68 -10.04
C CYS A 378 8.42 1.67 -11.14
N CYS A 379 9.30 1.21 -12.05
CA CYS A 379 9.95 1.95 -13.12
C CYS A 379 10.41 0.94 -14.19
N THR A 380 11.08 1.40 -15.26
CA THR A 380 11.81 0.50 -16.16
C THR A 380 12.99 -0.13 -15.41
N CYS A 381 12.90 -1.42 -15.15
CA CYS A 381 13.87 -2.21 -14.42
C CYS A 381 15.11 -2.48 -15.28
N ILE A 382 16.29 -2.14 -14.74
CA ILE A 382 17.58 -2.53 -15.30
C ILE A 382 18.02 -3.81 -14.59
N ASP A 383 17.76 -4.95 -15.23
CA ASP A 383 18.10 -6.30 -14.75
C ASP A 383 19.57 -6.37 -14.25
N PRO A 384 19.80 -6.62 -12.95
CA PRO A 384 21.13 -6.70 -12.36
C PRO A 384 21.83 -8.06 -12.62
N GLY A 385 21.15 -9.01 -13.27
CA GLY A 385 21.67 -10.32 -13.64
C GLY A 385 21.52 -11.40 -12.57
N GLY A 386 20.78 -11.13 -11.47
CA GLY A 386 20.44 -12.13 -10.47
C GLY A 386 19.90 -11.56 -9.16
N GLY A 387 18.95 -12.28 -8.55
CA GLY A 387 18.20 -11.88 -7.35
C GLY A 387 18.97 -11.90 -6.01
N GLN A 388 20.25 -11.52 -6.00
CA GLN A 388 20.97 -11.10 -4.78
C GLN A 388 21.43 -9.64 -4.87
N ILE A 389 20.93 -8.93 -5.88
CA ILE A 389 21.17 -7.54 -6.17
C ILE A 389 19.82 -6.95 -6.57
N MET A 390 19.41 -5.84 -6.00
CA MET A 390 18.26 -5.08 -6.47
C MET A 390 18.72 -4.16 -7.61
N GLY A 391 18.06 -4.26 -8.77
CA GLY A 391 18.39 -3.48 -9.96
C GLY A 391 17.93 -2.03 -9.87
N ILE A 392 18.40 -1.19 -10.79
CA ILE A 392 17.95 0.22 -10.88
C ILE A 392 16.54 0.24 -11.47
N GLY A 393 15.60 0.94 -10.82
CA GLY A 393 14.20 1.01 -11.25
C GLY A 393 13.38 -0.28 -11.04
N CYS A 394 14.01 -1.34 -10.52
CA CYS A 394 13.38 -2.65 -10.34
C CYS A 394 12.56 -2.73 -9.06
N ALA A 395 11.59 -3.65 -9.07
CA ALA A 395 10.80 -4.00 -7.90
C ALA A 395 11.13 -5.39 -7.32
N ASP A 396 10.85 -5.57 -6.03
CA ASP A 396 10.89 -6.84 -5.30
C ASP A 396 9.61 -7.02 -4.49
N THR A 397 8.78 -8.00 -4.88
CA THR A 397 7.47 -8.24 -4.29
C THR A 397 7.48 -9.42 -3.32
N TYR A 398 7.25 -9.15 -2.03
CA TYR A 398 7.04 -10.18 -1.02
C TYR A 398 5.61 -10.15 -0.47
N GLY A 399 4.81 -11.15 -0.85
CA GLY A 399 3.45 -11.31 -0.31
C GLY A 399 3.40 -11.66 1.17
N ALA A 400 2.27 -11.33 1.81
CA ALA A 400 1.99 -11.47 3.24
C ALA A 400 2.29 -12.88 3.76
N SER A 401 2.10 -13.90 2.93
CA SER A 401 2.42 -15.30 3.26
C SER A 401 3.90 -15.54 3.60
N ILE A 402 4.81 -14.85 2.91
CA ILE A 402 6.27 -14.95 3.10
C ILE A 402 6.73 -13.98 4.19
N ASN A 403 6.11 -12.79 4.26
CA ASN A 403 6.39 -11.79 5.30
C ASN A 403 5.93 -12.22 6.70
N GLY A 404 4.94 -13.12 6.79
CA GLY A 404 4.48 -13.71 8.05
C GLY A 404 5.14 -15.04 8.43
N ASP A 405 6.17 -15.51 7.71
CA ASP A 405 6.85 -16.77 8.04
C ASP A 405 7.86 -16.59 9.20
N GLN A 406 7.58 -17.26 10.32
CA GLN A 406 8.41 -17.23 11.53
C GLN A 406 9.77 -17.92 11.35
N VAL A 407 9.79 -19.02 10.59
CA VAL A 407 10.99 -19.83 10.34
C VAL A 407 11.77 -19.20 9.18
N GLY A 408 11.03 -18.81 8.13
CA GLY A 408 11.54 -18.15 6.95
C GLY A 408 11.71 -19.09 5.75
N PHE A 409 11.67 -18.50 4.57
CA PHE A 409 12.03 -19.18 3.32
C PHE A 409 13.55 -19.16 3.18
N GLY A 410 14.21 -20.25 3.61
CA GLY A 410 15.66 -20.35 3.67
C GLY A 410 16.24 -19.58 4.85
N VAL A 411 16.68 -18.34 4.61
CA VAL A 411 17.36 -17.47 5.59
C VAL A 411 16.53 -16.23 5.98
N GLY A 412 15.58 -15.82 5.12
CA GLY A 412 14.69 -14.69 5.39
C GLY A 412 13.45 -15.13 6.17
N GLY A 413 13.51 -15.08 7.50
CA GLY A 413 12.36 -15.25 8.40
C GLY A 413 12.11 -14.00 9.24
N LEU A 414 11.27 -14.12 10.27
CA LEU A 414 11.02 -13.03 11.22
C LEU A 414 12.11 -12.97 12.32
N GLY A 415 12.66 -11.79 12.61
CA GLY A 415 13.69 -11.49 13.62
C GLY A 415 13.36 -10.27 14.48
N PRO A 416 13.91 -10.11 15.71
CA PRO A 416 13.49 -9.07 16.65
C PRO A 416 13.77 -7.67 16.11
N ARG A 417 12.90 -6.68 16.40
CA ARG A 417 13.20 -5.28 16.05
C ARG A 417 14.39 -4.74 16.83
N SER A 418 14.57 -5.21 18.07
CA SER A 418 15.69 -4.84 18.95
C SER A 418 17.08 -5.26 18.47
N GLU A 419 17.18 -6.07 17.42
CA GLU A 419 18.47 -6.43 16.79
C GLU A 419 18.83 -5.51 15.61
N VAL A 420 17.93 -4.60 15.19
CA VAL A 420 18.11 -3.69 14.05
C VAL A 420 18.33 -2.26 14.54
N ASN A 421 19.40 -1.62 14.08
CA ASN A 421 19.58 -0.17 14.19
C ASN A 421 18.68 0.53 13.15
N GLY A 422 17.71 1.33 13.61
CA GLY A 422 16.74 1.96 12.70
C GLY A 422 17.33 3.02 11.77
N THR A 423 18.48 3.61 12.12
CA THR A 423 19.12 4.71 11.39
C THR A 423 20.06 4.19 10.31
N THR A 424 20.90 3.21 10.66
CA THR A 424 21.95 2.69 9.78
C THR A 424 21.56 1.41 9.06
N GLY A 425 20.41 0.82 9.39
CA GLY A 425 19.99 -0.48 8.90
C GLY A 425 20.91 -1.65 9.25
N GLU A 426 21.93 -1.45 10.12
CA GLU A 426 22.78 -2.54 10.57
C GLU A 426 22.04 -3.49 11.52
N PHE A 427 22.21 -4.80 11.30
CA PHE A 427 21.72 -5.86 12.17
C PHE A 427 22.69 -7.06 12.18
N PRO A 428 22.70 -7.90 13.24
CA PRO A 428 23.54 -9.10 13.28
C PRO A 428 23.02 -10.17 12.33
N PHE A 429 23.92 -10.81 11.57
CA PHE A 429 23.61 -11.99 10.79
C PHE A 429 24.50 -13.19 11.16
N PRO A 430 23.94 -14.39 11.45
CA PRO A 430 22.51 -14.68 11.62
C PRO A 430 21.89 -13.94 12.81
N TYR A 431 20.66 -13.45 12.64
CA TYR A 431 19.87 -12.84 13.71
C TYR A 431 19.44 -13.87 14.76
N GLY A 432 19.27 -13.45 16.02
CA GLY A 432 19.28 -14.32 17.20
C GLY A 432 18.17 -15.37 17.28
N THR A 433 17.09 -15.20 16.50
CA THR A 433 15.94 -16.10 16.46
C THR A 433 15.69 -16.76 15.09
N MET A 434 16.69 -16.76 14.19
CA MET A 434 16.59 -17.39 12.87
C MET A 434 16.15 -18.86 12.98
N GLY A 435 15.18 -19.25 12.14
CA GLY A 435 14.62 -20.60 12.10
C GLY A 435 13.72 -20.98 13.29
N GLN A 436 13.44 -20.08 14.24
CA GLN A 436 12.58 -20.36 15.40
C GLN A 436 11.10 -20.05 15.12
N SER A 437 10.21 -20.95 15.54
CA SER A 437 8.74 -20.83 15.43
C SER A 437 8.05 -20.98 16.79
N GLY A 438 6.81 -20.51 16.89
CA GLY A 438 5.98 -20.53 18.09
C GLY A 438 4.51 -20.79 17.77
N ASP A 439 3.62 -20.07 18.44
CA ASP A 439 2.17 -20.14 18.18
C ASP A 439 1.74 -19.32 16.95
N ALA A 440 0.43 -19.15 16.74
CA ALA A 440 -0.12 -18.45 15.58
C ALA A 440 0.24 -16.95 15.52
N ILE A 441 0.55 -16.30 16.65
CA ILE A 441 0.80 -14.85 16.71
C ILE A 441 2.29 -14.51 16.94
N TYR A 442 3.09 -15.46 17.39
CA TYR A 442 4.53 -15.29 17.62
C TYR A 442 5.24 -14.61 16.43
N LYS A 443 6.04 -13.58 16.70
CA LYS A 443 6.76 -12.69 15.76
C LYS A 443 5.90 -11.88 14.75
N ARG A 444 4.62 -12.21 14.54
CA ARG A 444 3.77 -11.58 13.51
C ARG A 444 3.28 -10.20 13.93
N LEU A 445 2.59 -9.48 13.04
CA LEU A 445 1.87 -8.25 13.38
C LEU A 445 0.76 -8.60 14.37
N GLN A 446 0.94 -8.27 15.65
CA GLN A 446 -0.02 -8.61 16.71
C GLN A 446 -0.99 -7.45 16.93
N VAL A 447 -2.29 -7.71 16.79
CA VAL A 447 -3.35 -6.72 17.07
C VAL A 447 -4.42 -7.35 17.95
N ALA A 448 -4.80 -6.67 19.02
CA ALA A 448 -5.88 -7.13 19.89
C ALA A 448 -7.24 -7.01 19.20
N ASN A 449 -8.03 -8.09 19.22
CA ASN A 449 -9.32 -8.16 18.52
C ASN A 449 -10.34 -7.11 18.99
N VAL A 450 -10.17 -6.59 20.21
CA VAL A 450 -11.02 -5.55 20.78
C VAL A 450 -10.86 -4.21 20.04
N GLU A 451 -9.64 -3.87 19.58
CA GLU A 451 -9.35 -2.62 18.88
C GLU A 451 -9.93 -2.56 17.46
N LEU A 452 -10.26 -3.74 16.92
CA LEU A 452 -10.84 -3.95 15.59
C LEU A 452 -12.35 -4.24 15.65
N GLU A 453 -12.96 -4.38 16.84
CA GLU A 453 -14.40 -4.68 16.99
C GLU A 453 -15.26 -3.49 16.52
N PRO A 454 -15.98 -3.57 15.38
CA PRO A 454 -16.70 -2.42 14.84
C PRO A 454 -17.85 -1.94 15.73
N ALA A 455 -18.35 -2.79 16.65
CA ALA A 455 -19.35 -2.41 17.64
C ALA A 455 -18.77 -1.56 18.79
N LEU A 456 -17.46 -1.60 19.02
CA LEU A 456 -16.75 -0.78 20.01
C LEU A 456 -16.15 0.48 19.38
N HIS A 457 -15.78 0.42 18.10
CA HIS A 457 -15.10 1.50 17.37
C HIS A 457 -15.93 2.04 16.17
N PRO A 458 -17.14 2.58 16.41
CA PRO A 458 -18.03 3.02 15.33
C PRO A 458 -17.49 4.26 14.62
N GLY A 459 -17.17 4.12 13.33
CA GLY A 459 -16.64 5.21 12.51
C GLY A 459 -15.12 5.37 12.59
N ALA A 460 -14.41 4.40 13.17
CA ALA A 460 -12.96 4.33 13.10
C ALA A 460 -12.47 4.01 11.67
N SER A 461 -11.37 4.62 11.27
CA SER A 461 -10.60 4.31 10.06
C SER A 461 -9.31 3.59 10.45
N TYR A 462 -8.86 2.64 9.64
CA TYR A 462 -7.67 1.84 9.92
C TYR A 462 -6.66 1.93 8.78
N PHE A 463 -5.37 1.77 9.10
CA PHE A 463 -4.27 1.95 8.15
C PHE A 463 -3.19 0.90 8.41
N ALA A 464 -2.75 0.23 7.36
CA ALA A 464 -1.60 -0.66 7.36
C ALA A 464 -0.36 0.13 6.92
N GLU A 465 0.79 -0.17 7.50
CA GLU A 465 2.07 0.44 7.14
C GLU A 465 3.12 -0.65 6.99
N VAL A 466 4.00 -0.47 6.00
CA VAL A 466 5.20 -1.28 5.82
C VAL A 466 6.39 -0.34 5.71
N HIS A 467 7.50 -0.71 6.35
CA HIS A 467 8.73 0.07 6.42
C HIS A 467 9.91 -0.86 6.14
N TYR A 468 10.63 -0.60 5.05
CA TYR A 468 11.89 -1.28 4.71
C TYR A 468 13.05 -0.51 5.33
N VAL A 469 13.96 -1.20 6.01
CA VAL A 469 15.21 -0.62 6.50
C VAL A 469 16.37 -1.40 5.89
N ASN A 470 17.34 -0.73 5.29
CA ASN A 470 18.47 -1.36 4.62
C ASN A 470 19.77 -0.54 4.84
N PRO A 471 20.93 -1.18 5.05
CA PRO A 471 22.16 -0.46 5.33
C PRO A 471 22.74 0.29 4.13
N ASP A 472 22.64 -0.26 2.91
CA ASP A 472 23.15 0.39 1.70
C ASP A 472 22.29 1.60 1.28
N ASP A 473 20.99 1.57 1.60
CA ASP A 473 20.01 2.68 1.46
C ASP A 473 20.25 3.80 2.48
N ALA A 474 20.49 3.43 3.74
CA ALA A 474 20.87 4.35 4.81
C ALA A 474 22.22 5.04 4.56
N ASP A 475 23.25 4.29 4.15
CA ASP A 475 24.57 4.83 3.80
C ASP A 475 24.53 5.79 2.60
N ALA A 476 23.54 5.64 1.71
CA ALA A 476 23.28 6.57 0.61
C ALA A 476 22.57 7.87 1.05
N GLY A 477 22.00 7.88 2.25
CA GLY A 477 21.29 9.02 2.83
C GLY A 477 19.78 9.06 2.53
N HIS A 478 19.19 7.94 2.08
CA HIS A 478 17.76 7.87 1.69
C HIS A 478 16.90 7.12 2.71
N GLY A 479 17.49 6.53 3.75
CA GLY A 479 16.84 5.70 4.78
C GLY A 479 15.72 6.32 5.63
N ASP A 480 15.22 7.51 5.28
CA ASP A 480 14.11 8.23 5.91
C ASP A 480 12.91 8.47 4.95
N ASN A 481 12.82 7.73 3.83
CA ASN A 481 11.73 7.80 2.84
C ASN A 481 11.06 6.43 2.56
N ASN A 482 11.36 5.43 3.38
CA ASN A 482 11.23 4.00 3.09
C ASN A 482 10.08 3.31 3.86
N ALA A 483 9.22 4.11 4.50
CA ALA A 483 7.92 3.73 5.03
C ALA A 483 6.78 4.18 4.09
N SER A 484 5.73 3.37 4.00
CA SER A 484 4.53 3.67 3.21
C SER A 484 3.28 3.08 3.86
N TRP A 485 2.13 3.72 3.68
CA TRP A 485 0.86 3.31 4.29
C TRP A 485 -0.27 3.11 3.30
N ARG A 486 -1.29 2.32 3.68
CA ARG A 486 -2.50 2.06 2.88
C ARG A 486 -3.73 1.92 3.78
N PRO A 487 -4.90 2.50 3.42
CA PRO A 487 -6.14 2.29 4.17
C PRO A 487 -6.56 0.82 4.26
N VAL A 488 -7.22 0.49 5.36
CA VAL A 488 -7.72 -0.86 5.68
C VAL A 488 -9.16 -0.78 6.15
N THR A 489 -9.99 -1.72 5.68
CA THR A 489 -11.33 -1.96 6.21
C THR A 489 -11.39 -3.25 7.03
N VAL A 490 -12.13 -3.20 8.13
CA VAL A 490 -12.42 -4.37 8.96
C VAL A 490 -13.64 -5.11 8.40
N GLY A 491 -13.43 -6.37 8.00
CA GLY A 491 -14.42 -7.26 7.42
C GLY A 491 -15.13 -8.13 8.47
N ALA A 492 -15.39 -9.39 8.11
CA ALA A 492 -16.06 -10.34 9.00
C ALA A 492 -15.11 -10.94 10.06
N PHE A 493 -15.63 -11.21 11.25
CA PHE A 493 -14.91 -11.99 12.27
C PHE A 493 -14.90 -13.48 11.89
N ASN A 494 -13.72 -14.04 11.64
CA ASN A 494 -13.51 -15.43 11.24
C ASN A 494 -12.26 -16.01 11.93
N ASP A 495 -12.21 -17.32 12.15
CA ASP A 495 -11.06 -18.04 12.74
C ASP A 495 -10.42 -17.41 14.00
N GLY A 496 -11.25 -16.71 14.79
CA GLY A 496 -10.86 -16.03 16.03
C GLY A 496 -10.29 -14.62 15.87
N GLY A 497 -10.25 -14.06 14.65
CA GLY A 497 -9.78 -12.71 14.35
C GLY A 497 -10.72 -11.96 13.40
N TRP A 498 -10.34 -10.72 13.06
CA TRP A 498 -11.08 -9.89 12.12
C TRP A 498 -10.39 -9.87 10.76
N ALA A 499 -11.09 -10.20 9.69
CA ALA A 499 -10.54 -10.05 8.35
C ALA A 499 -10.18 -8.58 8.09
N LEU A 500 -8.96 -8.31 7.63
CA LEU A 500 -8.49 -6.99 7.21
C LEU A 500 -8.38 -6.98 5.68
N ASN A 501 -8.96 -5.98 5.03
CA ASN A 501 -8.91 -5.82 3.58
C ASN A 501 -8.31 -4.45 3.26
N LEU A 502 -7.24 -4.42 2.46
CA LEU A 502 -6.67 -3.17 1.95
C LEU A 502 -7.67 -2.48 1.01
N THR A 503 -7.66 -1.16 1.00
CA THR A 503 -8.56 -0.31 0.21
C THR A 503 -7.83 0.97 -0.17
N ASP A 504 -8.23 1.63 -1.27
CA ASP A 504 -7.59 2.86 -1.78
C ASP A 504 -6.10 2.63 -2.13
N ILE A 505 -5.34 3.66 -2.50
CA ILE A 505 -3.92 3.56 -2.86
C ILE A 505 -3.01 3.30 -1.65
N THR A 506 -1.85 2.71 -1.92
CA THR A 506 -0.66 2.96 -1.08
C THR A 506 -0.22 4.42 -1.24
N ARG A 507 0.12 5.07 -0.14
CA ARG A 507 0.78 6.38 -0.09
C ARG A 507 2.28 6.11 0.08
N PRO A 508 3.07 6.15 -0.99
CA PRO A 508 4.48 5.80 -0.93
C PRO A 508 5.28 6.90 -0.21
N MET A 509 6.36 6.50 0.47
CA MET A 509 7.35 7.39 1.09
C MET A 509 6.86 8.24 2.27
N GLU A 510 5.67 7.93 2.80
CA GLU A 510 5.10 8.55 3.98
C GLU A 510 4.78 7.48 5.04
N PRO A 511 5.09 7.69 6.33
CA PRO A 511 4.56 6.84 7.40
C PRO A 511 3.06 7.11 7.65
N ALA A 512 2.35 6.15 8.25
CA ALA A 512 0.90 6.18 8.40
C ALA A 512 0.35 7.36 9.20
N LEU A 513 1.18 8.04 10.00
CA LEU A 513 0.83 9.30 10.65
C LEU A 513 0.28 10.35 9.68
N PHE A 514 0.73 10.36 8.41
CA PHE A 514 0.26 11.29 7.39
C PHE A 514 -1.24 11.08 7.04
N ALA A 515 -1.78 9.87 7.25
CA ALA A 515 -3.21 9.59 7.13
C ALA A 515 -4.08 10.42 8.08
N TRP A 516 -3.53 10.89 9.21
CA TRP A 516 -4.23 11.79 10.11
C TRP A 516 -4.43 13.18 9.49
N ALA A 517 -3.40 13.71 8.81
CA ALA A 517 -3.47 14.99 8.12
C ALA A 517 -4.28 14.93 6.82
N GLU A 518 -4.31 13.78 6.14
CA GLU A 518 -5.22 13.55 5.03
C GLU A 518 -6.69 13.56 5.49
N ALA A 519 -6.99 12.91 6.63
CA ALA A 519 -8.34 12.84 7.18
C ALA A 519 -8.82 14.15 7.84
N ASP A 520 -7.91 14.94 8.42
CA ASP A 520 -8.19 16.26 9.00
C ASP A 520 -7.14 17.29 8.56
N PRO A 521 -7.43 18.11 7.54
CA PRO A 521 -6.50 19.11 6.99
C PRO A 521 -6.08 20.25 7.94
N GLN A 522 -6.52 20.23 9.21
CA GLN A 522 -6.04 21.13 10.25
C GLN A 522 -5.03 20.48 11.20
N VAL A 523 -4.72 19.18 11.03
CA VAL A 523 -3.57 18.53 11.67
C VAL A 523 -2.31 19.03 11.00
N THR A 524 -1.31 19.41 11.79
CA THR A 524 0.04 19.76 11.31
C THR A 524 0.97 18.57 11.51
N ILE A 525 1.75 18.19 10.49
CA ILE A 525 2.85 17.22 10.63
C ILE A 525 4.18 17.97 10.55
N GLU A 526 4.91 18.04 11.66
CA GLU A 526 6.27 18.58 11.71
C GLU A 526 7.27 17.43 11.60
N THR A 527 8.33 17.61 10.80
CA THR A 527 9.40 16.63 10.62
C THR A 527 10.69 17.17 11.19
N VAL A 528 11.36 16.40 12.05
CA VAL A 528 12.59 16.81 12.73
C VAL A 528 13.63 15.69 12.68
N ASP A 529 14.77 16.01 12.11
CA ASP A 529 15.91 15.10 11.98
C ASP A 529 16.89 15.29 13.14
N VAL A 530 17.40 14.18 13.69
CA VAL A 530 18.48 14.19 14.68
C VAL A 530 19.82 14.14 13.93
N PRO A 531 20.70 15.15 14.04
CA PRO A 531 21.92 15.21 13.23
C PRO A 531 22.85 14.00 13.42
N GLY A 532 23.03 13.21 12.35
CA GLY A 532 23.86 11.99 12.38
C GLY A 532 23.22 10.80 13.10
N ASP A 533 21.92 10.86 13.36
CA ASP A 533 21.04 9.78 13.80
C ASP A 533 19.82 9.77 12.85
N GLY A 534 18.58 9.53 13.30
CA GLY A 534 17.40 9.41 12.42
C GLY A 534 16.32 10.48 12.58
N ARG A 535 15.15 10.22 11.98
CA ARG A 535 14.00 11.14 11.82
C ARG A 535 12.85 10.87 12.79
N TYR A 536 12.20 11.96 13.22
CA TYR A 536 10.90 11.97 13.89
C TYR A 536 9.86 12.74 13.07
N HIS A 537 8.60 12.35 13.24
CA HIS A 537 7.44 13.15 12.83
C HIS A 537 6.51 13.39 14.02
N LEU A 538 6.01 14.61 14.16
CA LEU A 538 5.02 14.99 15.18
C LEU A 538 3.76 15.51 14.50
N GLY A 539 2.65 14.79 14.66
CA GLY A 539 1.32 15.28 14.37
C GLY A 539 0.77 16.08 15.55
N SER A 540 0.22 17.27 15.31
CA SER A 540 -0.44 18.09 16.34
C SER A 540 -1.80 18.60 15.89
N ARG A 541 -2.76 18.62 16.82
CA ARG A 541 -4.13 19.10 16.58
C ARG A 541 -4.76 19.67 17.84
N ALA A 542 -5.14 20.95 17.80
CA ALA A 542 -5.99 21.58 18.80
C ALA A 542 -7.43 21.80 18.29
N THR A 543 -8.41 21.59 19.17
CA THR A 543 -9.86 21.69 18.87
C THR A 543 -10.60 22.43 19.99
N ASP A 544 -11.49 23.37 19.66
CA ASP A 544 -12.32 24.11 20.63
C ASP A 544 -13.46 23.22 21.14
N ASN A 545 -13.55 23.00 22.46
CA ASN A 545 -14.64 22.24 23.07
C ASN A 545 -15.95 23.05 23.16
N GLY A 546 -15.92 24.36 22.84
CA GLY A 546 -17.07 25.26 22.84
C GLY A 546 -17.50 25.76 24.22
N ASP A 547 -16.77 25.38 25.29
CA ASP A 547 -17.02 25.78 26.68
C ASP A 547 -15.92 26.66 27.28
N GLY A 548 -14.91 27.04 26.47
CA GLY A 548 -13.72 27.77 26.90
C GLY A 548 -12.52 26.88 27.25
N THR A 549 -12.66 25.56 27.12
CA THR A 549 -11.54 24.61 27.08
C THR A 549 -11.22 24.19 25.65
N TRP A 550 -10.00 23.72 25.45
CA TRP A 550 -9.47 23.23 24.19
C TRP A 550 -8.89 21.84 24.37
N HIS A 551 -9.24 20.94 23.47
CA HIS A 551 -8.66 19.61 23.37
C HIS A 551 -7.37 19.67 22.56
N TYR A 552 -6.31 19.03 23.06
CA TYR A 552 -5.03 18.89 22.37
C TYR A 552 -4.72 17.40 22.22
N GLU A 553 -4.44 16.97 21.00
CA GLU A 553 -3.96 15.62 20.67
C GLU A 553 -2.63 15.76 19.92
N TYR A 554 -1.65 14.92 20.28
CA TYR A 554 -0.35 14.82 19.65
C TYR A 554 -0.02 13.36 19.37
N ALA A 555 0.61 13.11 18.22
CA ALA A 555 1.12 11.79 17.83
C ALA A 555 2.58 11.95 17.43
N VAL A 556 3.50 11.25 18.12
CA VAL A 556 4.93 11.30 17.83
C VAL A 556 5.36 9.96 17.28
N HIS A 557 5.76 9.94 16.00
CA HIS A 557 6.34 8.78 15.32
C HIS A 557 7.86 8.92 15.31
N ASN A 558 8.57 7.91 15.79
CA ASN A 558 9.99 7.75 15.52
C ASN A 558 10.12 6.89 14.27
N LEU A 559 10.58 7.47 13.15
CA LEU A 559 10.76 6.71 11.91
C LEU A 559 11.99 5.80 12.04
N SER A 560 13.16 6.40 12.24
CA SER A 560 14.47 5.75 12.09
C SER A 560 15.47 6.05 13.23
N SER A 561 15.18 6.99 14.14
CA SER A 561 16.13 7.40 15.19
C SER A 561 16.43 6.28 16.19
N GLU A 562 17.68 5.82 16.23
CA GLU A 562 18.15 4.83 17.20
C GLU A 562 18.21 5.42 18.62
N ARG A 563 18.47 6.72 18.75
CA ARG A 563 18.53 7.38 20.06
C ARG A 563 17.25 7.24 20.87
N ALA A 564 16.09 7.07 20.22
CA ALA A 564 14.76 6.95 20.83
C ALA A 564 14.36 8.15 21.73
N ALA A 565 13.08 8.24 22.10
CA ALA A 565 12.61 9.29 23.02
C ALA A 565 12.24 8.78 24.42
N ALA A 566 12.49 9.63 25.41
CA ALA A 566 12.41 9.36 26.85
C ALA A 566 11.27 10.08 27.56
N GLU A 567 11.01 11.32 27.14
CA GLU A 567 10.10 12.25 27.78
C GLU A 567 9.53 13.21 26.73
N LEU A 568 8.22 13.45 26.82
CA LEU A 568 7.51 14.47 26.05
C LEU A 568 7.10 15.56 27.02
N ARG A 569 7.62 16.78 26.88
CA ARG A 569 7.36 17.87 27.82
C ARG A 569 6.97 19.17 27.13
N LEU A 570 6.12 19.94 27.80
CA LEU A 570 5.45 21.10 27.25
C LEU A 570 5.38 22.21 28.30
N ALA A 571 5.68 23.45 27.89
CA ALA A 571 5.49 24.64 28.73
C ALA A 571 4.00 25.01 28.83
N LEU A 572 3.56 25.50 29.99
CA LEU A 572 2.20 25.95 30.24
C LEU A 572 2.20 27.33 30.90
N PRO A 573 1.21 28.20 30.60
CA PRO A 573 0.93 29.39 31.39
C PRO A 573 0.74 29.05 32.86
N ALA A 574 1.29 29.89 33.74
CA ALA A 574 1.24 29.67 35.18
C ALA A 574 -0.22 29.58 35.69
N GLY A 575 -0.60 28.39 36.20
CA GLY A 575 -1.96 28.12 36.67
C GLY A 575 -2.95 27.66 35.58
N ALA A 576 -2.50 27.27 34.40
CA ALA A 576 -3.32 26.59 33.40
C ALA A 576 -4.00 25.35 34.02
N ALA A 577 -5.32 25.24 33.84
CA ALA A 577 -6.09 24.09 34.30
C ALA A 577 -6.03 22.99 33.24
N ILE A 578 -5.46 21.83 33.58
CA ILE A 578 -5.31 20.66 32.71
C ILE A 578 -6.22 19.53 33.21
N SER A 579 -6.93 18.88 32.28
CA SER A 579 -7.72 17.66 32.52
C SER A 579 -7.59 16.69 31.35
N GLY A 580 -8.23 15.52 31.40
CA GLY A 580 -8.28 14.58 30.26
C GLY A 580 -6.95 13.90 29.89
N ALA A 581 -5.87 14.19 30.61
CA ALA A 581 -4.51 13.70 30.36
C ALA A 581 -4.48 12.17 30.16
N ALA A 582 -4.09 11.73 28.97
CA ALA A 582 -3.97 10.32 28.63
C ALA A 582 -2.81 10.07 27.65
N PHE A 583 -2.22 8.89 27.79
CA PHE A 583 -1.17 8.33 26.93
C PHE A 583 -1.75 7.17 26.12
N HIS A 584 -1.04 6.73 25.07
CA HIS A 584 -1.15 5.40 24.47
C HIS A 584 0.13 5.10 23.71
N GLY A 585 0.73 3.94 23.98
CA GLY A 585 1.85 3.39 23.22
C GLY A 585 1.54 1.99 22.72
N VAL A 586 2.26 1.55 21.69
CA VAL A 586 2.17 0.18 21.16
C VAL A 586 2.83 -0.83 22.12
N THR A 587 2.30 -2.05 22.18
CA THR A 587 2.82 -3.13 23.03
C THR A 587 3.82 -3.99 22.27
N HIS A 588 5.00 -4.21 22.87
CA HIS A 588 6.02 -5.13 22.39
C HIS A 588 5.65 -6.59 22.73
N HIS A 589 6.21 -7.54 22.00
CA HIS A 589 5.79 -8.94 22.13
C HIS A 589 6.87 -9.94 21.76
N SER A 590 6.56 -11.23 21.92
CA SER A 590 7.40 -12.35 21.44
C SER A 590 8.81 -12.43 22.04
N GLY A 591 9.10 -11.64 23.09
CA GLY A 591 10.37 -11.65 23.81
C GLY A 591 11.32 -10.48 23.50
N GLU A 592 10.81 -9.38 22.93
CA GLU A 592 11.55 -8.10 22.90
C GLU A 592 12.03 -7.72 24.33
N PRO A 593 13.19 -7.06 24.47
CA PRO A 593 13.80 -6.75 25.77
C PRO A 593 13.15 -5.55 26.48
N TYR A 594 12.13 -4.94 25.89
CA TYR A 594 11.45 -3.74 26.37
C TYR A 594 10.28 -4.09 27.29
N ASP A 595 9.96 -3.20 28.23
CA ASP A 595 8.67 -3.20 28.93
C ASP A 595 7.61 -2.41 28.15
N ASP A 596 6.36 -2.56 28.58
CA ASP A 596 5.18 -1.93 27.99
C ASP A 596 4.48 -1.02 29.00
N GLN A 597 5.24 -0.38 29.90
CA GLN A 597 4.65 0.53 30.88
C GLN A 597 4.25 1.85 30.20
N ASP A 598 3.03 2.32 30.48
CA ASP A 598 2.55 3.62 30.04
C ASP A 598 3.46 4.74 30.59
N TRP A 599 3.64 5.82 29.82
CA TRP A 599 4.37 6.98 30.30
C TRP A 599 3.60 7.71 31.40
N GLU A 600 4.25 7.92 32.54
CA GLU A 600 3.70 8.61 33.69
C GLU A 600 3.48 10.09 33.36
N PHE A 601 2.22 10.54 33.46
CA PHE A 601 1.87 11.96 33.35
C PHE A 601 2.26 12.72 34.62
N SER A 602 2.91 13.87 34.45
CA SER A 602 3.20 14.82 35.52
C SER A 602 2.79 16.24 35.14
N LEU A 603 2.28 16.99 36.13
CA LEU A 603 1.85 18.38 35.98
C LEU A 603 2.64 19.26 36.95
N GLY A 604 3.46 20.15 36.39
CA GLY A 604 4.17 21.20 37.10
C GLY A 604 3.32 22.46 37.27
N SER A 605 3.93 23.53 37.80
CA SER A 605 3.25 24.84 37.95
C SER A 605 3.18 25.65 36.64
N ALA A 606 4.01 25.32 35.67
CA ALA A 606 4.17 25.99 34.38
C ALA A 606 4.62 25.01 33.26
N SER A 607 4.34 23.72 33.43
CA SER A 607 4.67 22.68 32.46
C SER A 607 3.83 21.42 32.69
N LEU A 608 3.73 20.58 31.67
CA LEU A 608 3.34 19.18 31.81
C LEU A 608 4.38 18.28 31.12
N ALA A 609 4.41 17.01 31.48
CA ALA A 609 5.23 16.01 30.81
C ALA A 609 4.64 14.60 30.90
N TRP A 610 4.97 13.76 29.92
CA TRP A 610 4.86 12.30 29.98
C TRP A 610 6.26 11.71 29.91
N ARG A 611 6.59 10.76 30.79
CA ARG A 611 7.91 10.12 30.87
C ARG A 611 7.76 8.63 31.19
N TYR A 612 8.61 7.77 30.64
CA TYR A 612 8.62 6.35 31.05
C TYR A 612 8.89 6.18 32.57
N ALA A 613 8.35 5.11 33.16
CA ALA A 613 8.53 4.81 34.58
C ALA A 613 9.97 4.37 34.94
N SER A 614 10.47 4.85 36.07
CA SER A 614 11.86 4.73 36.57
C SER A 614 12.39 3.29 36.83
N PRO A 615 13.72 2.99 36.76
CA PRO A 615 14.82 3.66 36.06
C PRO A 615 15.61 2.72 35.09
N VAL A 616 16.35 3.32 34.15
CA VAL A 616 17.32 2.62 33.29
C VAL A 616 18.49 2.02 34.10
N GLY A 617 18.90 0.79 33.75
CA GLY A 617 20.27 0.32 34.03
C GLY A 617 20.47 -0.75 35.11
N THR A 618 19.41 -1.41 35.61
CA THR A 618 19.56 -2.56 36.51
C THR A 618 19.73 -3.87 35.72
N PRO A 619 20.85 -4.63 35.85
CA PRO A 619 21.01 -5.89 35.12
C PRO A 619 19.91 -6.90 35.46
N GLY A 620 19.14 -7.31 34.45
CA GLY A 620 18.03 -8.26 34.59
C GLY A 620 16.64 -7.64 34.75
N GLN A 621 16.49 -6.31 34.59
CA GLN A 621 15.21 -5.70 34.24
C GLN A 621 15.11 -5.51 32.73
N GLN A 622 13.89 -5.46 32.20
CA GLN A 622 13.62 -5.00 30.84
C GLN A 622 14.06 -3.53 30.69
N GLU A 623 14.41 -3.15 29.47
CA GLU A 623 14.61 -1.75 29.12
C GLU A 623 13.26 -1.01 29.11
N PRO A 624 13.21 0.29 29.44
CA PRO A 624 11.93 1.01 29.49
C PRO A 624 11.27 1.08 28.11
N ASN A 625 9.94 1.24 28.12
CA ASN A 625 9.10 1.56 26.98
C ASN A 625 9.44 2.92 26.33
N ALA A 626 10.62 3.07 25.76
CA ALA A 626 11.04 4.25 25.01
C ALA A 626 10.35 4.30 23.63
N LEU A 627 10.20 5.50 23.05
CA LEU A 627 9.68 5.66 21.68
C LEU A 627 10.78 5.30 20.67
N ARG A 628 10.78 4.05 20.20
CA ARG A 628 11.82 3.47 19.34
C ARG A 628 11.44 3.53 17.86
N TRP A 629 12.40 3.28 16.98
CA TRP A 629 12.21 3.32 15.53
C TRP A 629 11.03 2.45 15.06
N GLY A 630 10.28 2.95 14.07
CA GLY A 630 9.06 2.34 13.55
C GLY A 630 7.91 2.23 14.56
N THR A 631 7.86 3.08 15.58
CA THR A 631 6.76 3.13 16.58
C THR A 631 6.22 4.55 16.82
N LEU A 632 4.94 4.64 17.22
CA LEU A 632 4.19 5.88 17.43
C LEU A 632 3.50 5.87 18.79
N PHE A 633 3.72 6.92 19.59
CA PHE A 633 2.97 7.17 20.84
C PHE A 633 2.04 8.38 20.68
N THR A 634 0.89 8.36 21.39
CA THR A 634 -0.04 9.49 21.42
C THR A 634 -0.29 10.04 22.82
N PHE A 635 -0.55 11.33 22.86
CA PHE A 635 -0.64 12.13 24.07
C PHE A 635 -1.80 13.11 23.90
N ARG A 636 -2.68 13.19 24.88
CA ARG A 636 -3.80 14.13 24.84
C ARG A 636 -4.14 14.73 26.18
N PHE A 637 -4.77 15.90 26.15
CA PHE A 637 -5.33 16.57 27.32
C PHE A 637 -6.31 17.68 26.90
N ASP A 638 -7.09 18.16 27.86
CA ASP A 638 -7.86 19.39 27.74
C ASP A 638 -7.21 20.50 28.56
N ALA A 639 -7.16 21.72 28.04
CA ALA A 639 -6.70 22.90 28.76
C ALA A 639 -7.69 24.07 28.67
N ALA A 640 -7.83 24.83 29.76
CA ALA A 640 -8.55 26.11 29.76
C ALA A 640 -7.74 27.26 29.15
N VAL A 641 -6.99 26.99 28.07
CA VAL A 641 -6.09 27.89 27.36
C VAL A 641 -6.22 27.62 25.86
N PRO A 642 -6.43 28.64 25.01
CA PRO A 642 -6.49 28.46 23.55
C PRO A 642 -5.12 28.15 22.94
N PRO A 643 -5.09 27.51 21.77
CA PRO A 643 -3.84 27.13 21.10
C PRO A 643 -3.15 28.35 20.49
N VAL A 644 -1.83 28.30 20.49
CA VAL A 644 -0.95 29.17 19.71
C VAL A 644 0.17 28.33 19.09
N ASP A 645 0.80 28.85 18.05
CA ASP A 645 1.99 28.22 17.48
C ASP A 645 3.16 28.41 18.46
N GLY A 646 3.73 27.30 18.95
CA GLY A 646 4.84 27.28 19.88
C GLY A 646 5.66 26.01 19.72
N THR A 647 6.39 25.60 20.76
CA THR A 647 7.23 24.40 20.72
C THR A 647 6.85 23.40 21.82
N LEU A 648 7.02 22.13 21.48
CA LEU A 648 6.96 21.00 22.38
C LEU A 648 8.33 20.31 22.37
N ASP A 649 8.80 19.89 23.54
CA ASP A 649 10.15 19.36 23.72
C ASP A 649 10.10 17.83 23.86
N LEU A 650 10.85 17.13 23.00
CA LEU A 650 11.05 15.69 23.03
C LEU A 650 12.48 15.39 23.49
N ASP A 651 12.65 14.93 24.73
CA ASP A 651 13.97 14.58 25.26
C ASP A 651 14.36 13.15 24.80
N LEU A 652 15.55 13.02 24.23
CA LEU A 652 16.06 11.78 23.62
C LEU A 652 16.79 10.90 24.64
N LEU A 653 16.86 9.59 24.36
CA LEU A 653 17.72 8.67 25.11
C LEU A 653 19.17 8.71 24.56
N ALA A 654 20.12 8.40 25.45
CA ALA A 654 21.55 8.41 25.18
C ALA A 654 22.12 6.98 25.04
N PHE A 655 21.38 6.07 24.37
CA PHE A 655 21.90 4.76 24.00
C PHE A 655 22.91 4.94 22.85
N GLY A 656 24.20 5.00 23.19
CA GLY A 656 25.31 5.17 22.23
C GLY A 656 26.38 6.18 22.68
N GLY A 657 26.00 7.16 23.50
CA GLY A 657 26.88 8.21 24.00
C GLY A 657 26.22 9.60 23.93
N PRO A 658 26.94 10.66 24.30
CA PRO A 658 26.46 12.03 24.14
C PRO A 658 26.43 12.42 22.66
N GLY A 659 25.28 12.88 22.17
CA GLY A 659 25.07 13.43 20.84
C GLY A 659 24.19 14.67 20.92
N GLU A 660 24.50 15.71 20.16
CA GLU A 660 23.71 16.95 20.15
C GLU A 660 22.65 16.88 19.04
N PRO A 661 21.38 17.24 19.30
CA PRO A 661 20.85 17.72 20.58
C PRO A 661 20.38 16.56 21.49
N ASP A 662 20.32 16.78 22.80
CA ASP A 662 19.65 15.86 23.75
C ASP A 662 18.12 16.08 23.83
N THR A 663 17.62 17.19 23.26
CA THR A 663 16.20 17.55 23.17
C THR A 663 15.88 18.01 21.75
N LEU A 664 14.78 17.53 21.16
CA LEU A 664 14.20 18.13 19.96
C LEU A 664 13.14 19.15 20.36
N HIS A 665 13.28 20.38 19.86
CA HIS A 665 12.29 21.45 20.00
C HIS A 665 11.41 21.44 18.75
N ILE A 666 10.25 20.81 18.84
CA ILE A 666 9.36 20.53 17.71
C ILE A 666 8.23 21.57 17.70
N PRO A 667 7.97 22.28 16.57
CA PRO A 667 6.82 23.18 16.49
C PRO A 667 5.50 22.41 16.70
N ALA A 668 4.53 23.04 17.35
CA ALA A 668 3.19 22.46 17.54
C ALA A 668 2.17 23.52 17.93
N GLN A 669 0.88 23.18 17.82
CA GLN A 669 -0.20 23.93 18.45
C GLN A 669 -0.20 23.66 19.96
N VAL A 670 0.15 24.66 20.77
CA VAL A 670 0.34 24.52 22.22
C VAL A 670 -0.58 25.43 23.04
N PRO A 671 -1.01 25.01 24.25
CA PRO A 671 -1.79 25.81 25.20
C PRO A 671 -0.93 26.91 25.85
N ASP A 672 -0.52 27.93 25.10
CA ASP A 672 0.24 29.07 25.62
C ASP A 672 -0.43 30.43 25.32
N ALA A 673 -0.03 31.47 26.06
CA ALA A 673 -0.61 32.81 26.00
C ALA A 673 -0.12 33.65 24.79
N GLY A 674 0.42 33.02 23.75
CA GLY A 674 1.00 33.68 22.57
C GLY A 674 2.43 34.16 22.74
N CYS A 675 3.22 33.52 23.60
CA CYS A 675 4.67 33.64 23.61
C CYS A 675 5.25 32.73 22.51
N GLY A 676 6.31 33.16 21.81
CA GLY A 676 6.94 32.32 20.80
C GLY A 676 8.29 32.86 20.31
N ALA A 677 9.22 31.96 19.97
CA ALA A 677 10.56 32.29 19.49
C ALA A 677 10.90 31.53 18.20
N GLY A 678 11.66 32.16 17.32
CA GLY A 678 12.17 31.54 16.08
C GLY A 678 13.56 32.06 15.71
N PHE A 679 14.42 31.16 15.24
CA PHE A 679 15.76 31.54 14.76
C PHE A 679 15.72 31.91 13.28
N PHE A 680 16.51 32.90 12.89
CA PHE A 680 16.50 33.42 11.52
C PHE A 680 17.86 34.03 11.10
N CYS A 681 18.05 34.23 9.79
CA CYS A 681 19.25 34.81 9.16
C CYS A 681 20.52 33.96 9.31
N VAL A 682 21.34 33.90 8.25
CA VAL A 682 22.47 32.95 8.19
C VAL A 682 23.70 33.51 8.91
N ALA A 683 24.18 32.76 9.91
CA ALA A 683 25.46 32.97 10.57
C ALA A 683 26.62 32.51 9.67
N THR A 684 27.71 33.26 9.67
CA THR A 684 28.94 32.91 8.94
C THR A 684 29.98 32.30 9.87
N GLU A 685 30.78 31.38 9.34
CA GLU A 685 31.93 30.77 10.01
C GLU A 685 32.86 31.81 10.66
N ASN A 686 33.37 31.50 11.85
CA ASN A 686 34.30 32.32 12.61
C ASN A 686 35.64 31.60 12.82
N SER A 687 36.60 32.20 13.52
CA SER A 687 37.95 31.63 13.67
C SER A 687 38.06 30.27 14.37
N THR A 688 36.99 29.74 14.98
CA THR A 688 36.97 28.36 15.47
C THR A 688 36.77 27.31 14.37
N GLY A 689 36.21 27.72 13.22
CA GLY A 689 35.69 26.81 12.18
C GLY A 689 34.16 26.62 12.25
N ASP A 690 33.48 27.26 13.19
CA ASP A 690 32.03 27.14 13.40
C ASP A 690 31.31 28.46 13.07
N ALA A 691 30.03 28.38 12.72
CA ALA A 691 29.15 29.55 12.73
C ALA A 691 28.63 29.79 14.17
N ALA A 692 28.55 31.05 14.60
CA ALA A 692 28.09 31.36 15.95
C ALA A 692 26.56 31.29 16.07
N ALA A 693 26.06 30.64 17.12
CA ALA A 693 24.62 30.43 17.34
C ALA A 693 24.06 31.33 18.46
N MET A 694 22.92 31.96 18.21
CA MET A 694 21.96 32.43 19.23
C MET A 694 21.17 31.25 19.76
N ASP A 695 20.77 31.37 21.03
CA ASP A 695 19.98 30.39 21.76
C ASP A 695 19.30 31.12 22.95
N TYR A 696 18.36 30.48 23.66
CA TYR A 696 17.75 31.06 24.85
C TYR A 696 17.32 30.00 25.89
N ALA A 697 17.03 30.45 27.11
CA ALA A 697 16.40 29.65 28.16
C ALA A 697 15.43 30.52 28.99
N GLY A 698 14.58 29.89 29.81
CA GLY A 698 13.48 30.57 30.51
C GLY A 698 12.28 30.79 29.59
N SER A 699 11.41 31.74 29.94
CA SER A 699 10.19 32.05 29.17
C SER A 699 10.22 33.43 28.52
N LEU A 700 9.30 33.66 27.58
CA LEU A 700 9.03 34.98 26.99
C LEU A 700 7.89 35.72 27.70
N SER A 701 7.45 35.26 28.87
CA SER A 701 6.39 35.93 29.64
C SER A 701 6.95 37.18 30.32
N MET A 702 6.24 38.29 30.17
CA MET A 702 6.55 39.55 30.84
C MET A 702 6.32 39.46 32.36
N ALA A 703 5.39 38.62 32.83
CA ALA A 703 5.14 38.35 34.24
C ALA A 703 6.19 37.44 34.89
N ALA A 704 6.72 36.47 34.15
CA ALA A 704 7.79 35.58 34.65
C ALA A 704 9.14 36.30 34.76
N ASN A 705 9.49 37.12 33.75
CA ASN A 705 10.70 37.93 33.71
C ASN A 705 12.00 37.11 33.91
N ASP A 706 12.09 35.94 33.27
CA ASP A 706 13.14 34.94 33.47
C ASP A 706 13.94 34.58 32.20
N LEU A 707 13.75 35.31 31.09
CA LEU A 707 14.46 35.09 29.83
C LEU A 707 15.99 35.19 30.01
N VAL A 708 16.71 34.17 29.55
CA VAL A 708 18.16 34.15 29.45
C VAL A 708 18.56 34.04 27.98
N LEU A 709 19.21 35.07 27.45
CA LEU A 709 19.82 35.03 26.11
C LEU A 709 21.13 34.24 26.17
N LEU A 710 21.33 33.33 25.22
CA LEU A 710 22.52 32.49 25.09
C LEU A 710 23.20 32.74 23.75
N ALA A 711 24.53 32.62 23.73
CA ALA A 711 25.30 32.60 22.50
C ALA A 711 26.43 31.57 22.61
N ARG A 712 26.59 30.74 21.58
CA ARG A 712 27.47 29.55 21.54
C ARG A 712 28.38 29.57 20.30
N GLN A 713 29.35 28.65 20.24
CA GLN A 713 30.30 28.50 19.13
C GLN A 713 31.12 29.78 18.84
N LEU A 714 31.51 30.50 19.91
CA LEU A 714 32.26 31.75 19.84
C LEU A 714 33.76 31.50 20.07
N PRO A 715 34.66 32.35 19.54
CA PRO A 715 36.07 32.31 19.92
C PRO A 715 36.25 32.53 21.43
N ALA A 716 36.94 31.61 22.09
CA ALA A 716 37.17 31.66 23.53
C ALA A 716 38.00 32.88 23.98
N GLY A 717 37.71 33.39 25.18
CA GLY A 717 38.40 34.51 25.81
C GLY A 717 38.17 35.88 25.15
N GLN A 718 37.18 35.98 24.25
CA GLN A 718 36.80 37.23 23.60
C GLN A 718 35.67 37.94 24.36
N PHE A 719 35.32 39.13 23.87
CA PHE A 719 34.20 39.92 24.36
C PHE A 719 33.17 40.13 23.26
N GLY A 720 31.89 40.13 23.65
CA GLY A 720 30.78 40.44 22.78
C GLY A 720 29.65 41.18 23.50
N ILE A 721 28.59 41.50 22.76
CA ILE A 721 27.36 42.13 23.26
C ILE A 721 26.15 41.46 22.60
N PHE A 722 25.13 41.18 23.40
CA PHE A 722 23.78 41.03 22.86
C PHE A 722 23.23 42.42 22.49
N TYR A 723 22.42 42.46 21.44
CA TYR A 723 21.63 43.63 21.10
C TYR A 723 20.35 43.19 20.40
N TYR A 724 19.36 44.08 20.38
CA TYR A 724 18.05 43.79 19.81
C TYR A 724 17.43 45.00 19.13
N GLY A 725 16.40 44.75 18.33
CA GLY A 725 15.69 45.74 17.51
C GLY A 725 14.36 45.19 17.00
N PRO A 726 13.49 46.04 16.45
CA PRO A 726 12.09 45.68 16.19
C PRO A 726 11.84 44.96 14.85
N LEU A 727 12.86 44.69 14.04
CA LEU A 727 12.70 44.09 12.72
C LEU A 727 13.87 43.15 12.38
N PRO A 728 13.60 42.03 11.68
CA PRO A 728 14.64 41.20 11.08
C PRO A 728 15.26 41.89 9.86
N ALA A 729 16.43 41.41 9.46
CA ALA A 729 17.20 41.81 8.30
C ALA A 729 18.24 40.73 7.96
N GLU A 730 18.93 40.90 6.83
CA GLU A 730 20.21 40.23 6.58
C GLU A 730 21.11 41.22 5.82
N ILE A 731 22.07 41.82 6.53
CA ILE A 731 22.92 42.89 5.97
C ILE A 731 24.39 42.56 6.26
N PRO A 732 25.24 42.36 5.23
CA PRO A 732 26.67 42.12 5.41
C PRO A 732 27.33 43.21 6.28
N PHE A 733 27.95 42.80 7.37
CA PHE A 733 28.50 43.68 8.40
C PHE A 733 29.68 43.03 9.12
N GLY A 734 30.90 43.47 8.80
CA GLY A 734 32.11 42.83 9.28
C GLY A 734 32.43 41.55 8.52
N ASN A 735 32.79 40.48 9.23
CA ASN A 735 33.06 39.17 8.62
C ASN A 735 31.77 38.35 8.39
N GLY A 736 30.61 38.82 8.86
CA GLY A 736 29.33 38.10 8.78
C GLY A 736 28.12 39.01 8.54
N ASN A 737 26.93 38.56 8.94
CA ASN A 737 25.66 39.23 8.68
C ASN A 737 25.09 39.89 9.94
N ARG A 738 24.61 41.14 9.83
CA ARG A 738 23.73 41.75 10.83
C ARG A 738 22.28 41.38 10.54
N CYS A 739 21.74 40.49 11.37
CA CYS A 739 20.40 39.96 11.30
C CYS A 739 19.33 40.92 11.86
N VAL A 740 19.71 41.91 12.68
CA VAL A 740 18.74 42.83 13.32
C VAL A 740 18.77 44.22 12.67
N ALA A 741 17.60 44.75 12.33
CA ALA A 741 17.42 46.13 11.86
C ALA A 741 16.90 47.06 12.96
N PRO A 742 17.28 48.36 12.95
CA PRO A 742 16.74 49.35 13.88
C PRO A 742 15.25 49.69 13.64
N GLY A 743 14.72 49.37 12.46
CA GLY A 743 13.44 49.90 11.99
C GLY A 743 13.36 51.42 12.18
N GLY A 744 12.30 51.87 12.87
CA GLY A 744 12.16 53.26 13.32
C GLY A 744 12.49 53.51 14.81
N LEU A 745 12.79 52.48 15.60
CA LEU A 745 12.95 52.59 17.06
C LEU A 745 14.43 52.63 17.50
N GLY A 746 15.31 51.93 16.79
CA GLY A 746 16.75 51.86 17.09
C GLY A 746 17.25 50.43 17.32
N LEU A 747 18.56 50.32 17.56
CA LEU A 747 19.20 49.08 18.04
C LEU A 747 19.63 49.28 19.49
N PHE A 748 19.13 48.43 20.37
CA PHE A 748 19.34 48.50 21.81
C PHE A 748 20.44 47.53 22.21
N ARG A 749 21.53 48.05 22.78
CA ARG A 749 22.71 47.25 23.16
C ARG A 749 22.66 46.91 24.64
N LEU A 750 22.89 45.64 24.94
CA LEU A 750 22.99 45.12 26.29
C LEU A 750 24.45 45.17 26.79
N GLN A 751 24.69 44.69 28.00
CA GLN A 751 26.00 44.77 28.65
C GLN A 751 27.07 43.90 27.94
N PRO A 752 28.35 44.33 27.91
CA PRO A 752 29.45 43.50 27.39
C PRO A 752 29.68 42.26 28.23
N LEU A 753 29.89 41.13 27.56
CA LEU A 753 30.10 39.82 28.18
C LEU A 753 31.39 39.19 27.66
N SER A 754 31.99 38.33 28.48
CA SER A 754 33.09 37.45 28.07
C SER A 754 32.53 36.14 27.51
N THR A 755 33.18 35.59 26.48
CA THR A 755 32.86 34.27 25.90
C THR A 755 33.46 33.11 26.70
N GLY A 756 34.08 33.40 27.85
CA GLY A 756 34.65 32.40 28.76
C GLY A 756 35.76 31.57 28.11
N THR A 757 36.11 30.45 28.73
CA THR A 757 37.05 29.47 28.14
C THR A 757 36.35 28.47 27.22
N SER A 758 35.02 28.40 27.25
CA SER A 758 34.20 27.45 26.50
C SER A 758 33.69 27.98 25.15
N GLY A 759 33.86 29.27 24.85
CA GLY A 759 33.30 29.85 23.63
C GLY A 759 31.79 30.08 23.70
N SER A 760 31.26 30.33 24.90
CA SER A 760 29.82 30.58 25.11
C SER A 760 29.59 31.69 26.13
N THR A 761 28.44 32.35 26.06
CA THR A 761 28.04 33.34 27.05
C THR A 761 26.53 33.34 27.27
N ALA A 762 26.10 33.89 28.40
CA ALA A 762 24.71 33.90 28.84
C ALA A 762 24.35 35.25 29.49
N LEU A 763 23.12 35.70 29.31
CA LEU A 763 22.59 36.93 29.86
C LEU A 763 21.14 36.76 30.30
N ALA A 764 20.91 36.67 31.61
CA ALA A 764 19.57 36.90 32.17
C ALA A 764 19.14 38.33 31.86
N LEU A 765 18.02 38.47 31.14
CA LEU A 765 17.45 39.73 30.70
C LEU A 765 16.32 40.12 31.65
N ASP A 766 16.40 41.33 32.22
CA ASP A 766 15.25 41.95 32.87
C ASP A 766 14.37 42.57 31.78
N ASN A 767 13.37 41.81 31.33
CA ASN A 767 12.41 42.20 30.30
C ASN A 767 11.66 43.49 30.67
N THR A 768 11.58 43.82 31.97
CA THR A 768 10.93 45.04 32.46
C THR A 768 11.83 46.29 32.43
N SER A 769 13.14 46.13 32.22
CA SER A 769 14.15 47.19 32.41
C SER A 769 15.09 47.33 31.19
N PRO A 770 14.60 47.88 30.06
CA PRO A 770 15.38 48.01 28.83
C PRO A 770 16.50 49.07 28.96
N PRO A 771 17.57 48.99 28.16
CA PRO A 771 18.64 50.00 28.16
C PRO A 771 18.17 51.42 27.81
N GLN A 772 17.05 51.53 27.08
CA GLN A 772 16.40 52.78 26.71
C GLN A 772 14.87 52.57 26.63
N PRO A 773 14.03 53.58 26.96
CA PRO A 773 12.57 53.42 26.94
C PRO A 773 11.96 53.00 25.60
N ALA A 774 12.62 53.31 24.47
CA ALA A 774 12.15 52.93 23.14
C ALA A 774 12.37 51.43 22.81
N GLY A 775 13.14 50.72 23.62
CA GLY A 775 13.38 49.27 23.53
C GLY A 775 12.61 48.48 24.58
N GLN A 776 11.54 49.04 25.15
CA GLN A 776 10.71 48.36 26.14
C GLN A 776 10.04 47.12 25.55
N LEU A 777 10.32 45.97 26.14
CA LEU A 777 9.60 44.73 25.86
C LEU A 777 8.23 44.83 26.54
N THR A 778 7.18 44.43 25.84
CA THR A 778 5.79 44.37 26.35
C THR A 778 5.10 43.11 25.87
N ALA A 779 4.03 42.71 26.54
CA ALA A 779 3.14 41.67 26.02
C ALA A 779 2.63 42.06 24.62
N ALA A 780 2.48 41.05 23.75
CA ALA A 780 2.21 41.16 22.32
C ALA A 780 3.23 42.01 21.51
N SER A 781 4.47 42.18 22.00
CA SER A 781 5.55 42.78 21.20
C SER A 781 6.56 41.72 20.74
N THR A 782 7.03 41.87 19.51
CA THR A 782 8.05 41.01 18.89
C THR A 782 9.35 41.77 18.73
N TRP A 783 10.47 41.12 19.09
CA TRP A 783 11.80 41.71 19.07
C TRP A 783 12.84 40.72 18.57
N CYS A 784 13.78 41.21 17.75
CA CYS A 784 14.83 40.40 17.17
C CYS A 784 16.15 40.66 17.90
N PHE A 785 16.76 39.60 18.45
CA PHE A 785 18.01 39.59 19.22
C PHE A 785 19.15 38.99 18.38
N GLN A 786 20.38 39.45 18.60
CA GLN A 786 21.60 38.91 17.99
C GLN A 786 22.83 39.17 18.88
N PHE A 787 23.86 38.33 18.77
CA PHE A 787 25.14 38.51 19.43
C PHE A 787 26.23 39.01 18.45
N TRP A 788 26.91 40.09 18.82
CA TRP A 788 28.13 40.56 18.16
C TRP A 788 29.33 40.18 19.01
N PHE A 789 30.42 39.69 18.42
CA PHE A 789 31.62 39.30 19.15
C PHE A 789 32.91 39.68 18.46
N ARG A 790 33.94 39.97 19.25
CA ARG A 790 35.30 40.16 18.74
C ARG A 790 35.85 38.84 18.24
N ASP A 791 36.44 38.88 17.06
CA ASP A 791 37.16 37.75 16.45
C ASP A 791 38.44 38.27 15.79
N PRO A 792 39.50 38.50 16.58
CA PRO A 792 40.76 38.99 16.04
C PRO A 792 41.56 37.92 15.28
N ALA A 793 41.20 36.64 15.38
CA ALA A 793 41.92 35.53 14.76
C ALA A 793 41.47 35.28 13.32
N ALA A 794 40.19 35.53 12.99
CA ALA A 794 39.68 35.47 11.62
C ALA A 794 40.23 36.61 10.72
N GLY A 795 40.83 37.65 11.30
CA GLY A 795 41.27 38.83 10.55
C GLY A 795 40.08 39.64 10.03
N GLY A 796 40.23 40.26 8.86
CA GLY A 796 39.17 41.06 8.23
C GLY A 796 38.74 42.24 9.11
N SER A 797 37.47 42.29 9.50
CA SER A 797 36.93 43.32 10.40
C SER A 797 37.27 43.11 11.88
N MET A 798 37.93 41.99 12.24
CA MET A 798 38.28 41.61 13.62
C MET A 798 37.07 41.34 14.53
N PHE A 799 35.90 41.08 13.94
CA PHE A 799 34.64 40.75 14.63
C PHE A 799 33.70 39.98 13.70
N ASN A 800 32.81 39.19 14.28
CA ASN A 800 31.78 38.45 13.58
C ASN A 800 30.46 38.47 14.39
N LEU A 801 29.40 37.83 13.87
CA LEU A 801 28.06 37.83 14.46
C LEU A 801 27.42 36.44 14.40
N SER A 802 26.48 36.19 15.32
CA SER A 802 25.62 35.01 15.30
C SER A 802 24.48 35.12 14.27
N ASN A 803 23.65 34.09 14.15
CA ASN A 803 22.29 34.22 13.60
C ASN A 803 21.41 35.11 14.51
N GLY A 804 20.16 35.34 14.12
CA GLY A 804 19.16 36.07 14.89
C GLY A 804 18.18 35.16 15.63
N LEU A 805 17.61 35.67 16.71
CA LEU A 805 16.47 35.12 17.46
C LEU A 805 15.34 36.14 17.43
N GLU A 806 14.22 35.85 16.78
CA GLU A 806 12.99 36.62 16.88
C GLU A 806 12.16 36.08 18.05
N ALA A 807 11.69 36.95 18.95
CA ALA A 807 10.97 36.57 20.15
C ALA A 807 9.74 37.46 20.37
N SER A 808 8.57 36.84 20.43
CA SER A 808 7.27 37.42 20.73
C SER A 808 6.93 37.20 22.21
N PHE A 809 6.75 38.30 22.94
CA PHE A 809 6.52 38.30 24.38
C PHE A 809 5.02 38.27 24.69
N CYS A 810 4.61 37.48 25.67
CA CYS A 810 3.23 37.42 26.19
C CYS A 810 3.14 38.00 27.61
N LEU A 811 1.96 37.97 28.24
CA LEU A 811 1.72 38.66 29.51
C LEU A 811 2.54 38.09 30.68
#